data_AF-A0A1V5Y4Y1-F1
#
_entry.id   AF-A0A1V5Y4Y1-F1
#
_cell.length_a   1.000
_cell.length_b   1.000
_cell.length_c   1.000
_cell.angle_alpha   90.00
_cell.angle_beta   90.00
_cell.angle_gamma   90.00
#
_symmetry.space_group_name_H-M   'P 1'
#
loop_
_entity.id
_entity.type
_entity.pdbx_description
1 polymer ?
#
loop_
_entity_poly.entity_id
_entity_poly.type
_entity_poly.pdbx_seq_one_letter_code
_entity_poly.pdbx_strand_id
1 'polypeptide(L)'
;MQTLATHAERERGADSKNVFWIAELTSPEGLRRFCSRPLALGAAIFEPRIIGLKSFTKEMDGEGFCGRSSLYLEIFNGGEDSIQEIAERHSVENMRVRLSVLFMDERGDAASEDIIWLGDFKVCAAEFLPSMARLTLLDPLAYFGGRPILRMEGGAALPLIFGLIEQAPLRLISPMPKGLLDMRLDGELAPEDAALRLNNASGLPLFGALQVGDEVMMYGEIDEEARTVGSPQSPLLRPHAGYHSNGAPVRFIPEGGLAFLAADHVCRRIANIRANGFPVENATISIEKYCGRDVSVARLPQWKCIVRHAAGSSQIIFDGARTSGAWIPQIEDEAGTGRAVDDYSIATSALLNEKSPRLSLRFAENLSGYEKRLGVLTRAFFETHYLASRTSGGHTVFKAGVKKNGISQNAFLLFPEDYFSDGAVGNDSALPILVHRLDITEMALGGGDWDFFCGGANAPIFEIEFAGANGFARIADVSLILEYRPRVSETILDAMTADVEGLCAEGNLARNPAEAVRLLLTSPDFMGLPADAIDKVSFQKIHAKLDADGIIYDARINRQQTILNAIAEILKAGDFRIAHEADGVRFLPALRHPAALGETREHDFEITSALILNDEPPLCIPTRGSASLGEVCVRLPLAAVHLERGDRIRLMHEASRLNEAFGEIARWSLAEPDCIELGIRLICAGAAVWRFDDETLLWRQAFQPVLIFYIRGRAVARLEADGNFAFLGEAREGALEEQSLEQSIVFDAKRGLLYFGAGEDGNRRALFALDAGGNLLTRGEVWEYQHPPAIKPADYIQSLTFEGEDVLNFSLDLKASLMTAYRTSGALRLTGEIIENKS
;
A
#
# COMPACT_ATOMS: atom_id res chain seq x y z
N MET A 1 3.03 -37.27 19.97
CA MET A 1 1.60 -36.93 19.93
C MET A 1 1.00 -37.66 18.74
N GLN A 2 0.00 -38.53 18.95
CA GLN A 2 -0.67 -39.18 17.81
C GLN A 2 -1.48 -38.12 17.07
N THR A 3 -1.30 -38.01 15.76
CA THR A 3 -2.13 -37.15 14.90
C THR A 3 -3.39 -37.89 14.50
N LEU A 4 -4.48 -37.18 14.20
CA LEU A 4 -5.71 -37.73 13.62
C LEU A 4 -5.40 -38.60 12.38
N ALA A 5 -4.39 -38.24 11.58
CA ALA A 5 -3.95 -38.99 10.40
C ALA A 5 -3.33 -40.36 10.76
N THR A 6 -2.41 -40.41 11.73
CA THR A 6 -1.82 -41.67 12.22
C THR A 6 -2.86 -42.58 12.89
N HIS A 7 -3.91 -42.01 13.46
CA HIS A 7 -5.01 -42.77 14.05
C HIS A 7 -5.99 -43.27 12.96
N ALA A 8 -6.31 -42.45 11.95
CA ALA A 8 -7.17 -42.83 10.83
C ALA A 8 -6.56 -43.97 9.98
N GLU A 9 -5.24 -43.99 9.79
CA GLU A 9 -4.54 -45.09 9.10
C GLU A 9 -4.59 -46.41 9.87
N ARG A 10 -4.49 -46.35 11.20
CA ARG A 10 -4.60 -47.52 12.09
C ARG A 10 -6.02 -48.11 12.10
N GLU A 11 -7.02 -47.31 11.75
CA GLU A 11 -8.44 -47.59 12.00
C GLU A 11 -9.28 -47.82 10.72
N ARG A 12 -8.67 -47.82 9.53
CA ARG A 12 -9.31 -48.02 8.20
C ARG A 12 -10.15 -49.31 8.03
N GLY A 13 -10.23 -50.18 9.03
CA GLY A 13 -10.95 -51.45 8.98
C GLY A 13 -11.91 -51.74 10.14
N ALA A 14 -12.25 -50.76 10.98
CA ALA A 14 -13.13 -50.98 12.14
C ALA A 14 -14.57 -50.48 11.88
N ASP A 15 -15.56 -51.36 12.09
CA ASP A 15 -16.99 -51.03 12.04
C ASP A 15 -17.41 -50.12 13.24
N SER A 16 -18.28 -49.15 12.96
CA SER A 16 -18.96 -48.18 13.85
C SER A 16 -18.32 -47.89 15.22
N LYS A 17 -17.63 -46.74 15.34
CA LYS A 17 -17.10 -46.23 16.62
C LYS A 17 -17.96 -45.14 17.26
N ASN A 18 -17.98 -45.12 18.59
CA ASN A 18 -18.60 -44.06 19.39
C ASN A 18 -17.63 -42.88 19.57
N VAL A 19 -18.12 -41.66 19.33
CA VAL A 19 -17.35 -40.42 19.53
C VAL A 19 -17.61 -39.84 20.91
N PHE A 20 -16.54 -39.58 21.66
CA PHE A 20 -16.56 -38.94 22.97
C PHE A 20 -15.87 -37.58 22.87
N TRP A 21 -16.62 -36.52 23.16
CA TRP A 21 -16.04 -35.18 23.34
C TRP A 21 -15.54 -35.05 24.76
N ILE A 22 -14.34 -34.51 24.92
CA ILE A 22 -13.69 -34.32 26.21
C ILE A 22 -13.27 -32.85 26.32
N ALA A 23 -13.46 -32.27 27.51
CA ALA A 23 -13.05 -30.92 27.83
C ALA A 23 -12.36 -30.89 29.20
N GLU A 24 -11.16 -30.35 29.26
CA GLU A 24 -10.46 -30.05 30.50
C GLU A 24 -10.54 -28.55 30.79
N LEU A 25 -11.33 -28.18 31.80
CA LEU A 25 -11.45 -26.81 32.27
C LEU A 25 -10.45 -26.57 33.39
N THR A 26 -9.49 -25.67 33.16
CA THR A 26 -8.56 -25.19 34.18
C THR A 26 -9.07 -23.86 34.73
N SER A 27 -9.29 -23.78 36.04
CA SER A 27 -9.63 -22.56 36.77
C SER A 27 -8.64 -22.35 37.95
N PRO A 28 -8.69 -21.21 38.66
CA PRO A 28 -7.90 -21.01 39.88
C PRO A 28 -8.16 -22.03 40.99
N GLU A 29 -9.30 -22.73 40.97
CA GLU A 29 -9.65 -23.77 41.94
C GLU A 29 -9.10 -25.16 41.56
N GLY A 30 -8.60 -25.32 40.32
CA GLY A 30 -7.99 -26.55 39.83
C GLY A 30 -8.50 -26.99 38.45
N LEU A 31 -8.15 -28.23 38.09
CA LEU A 31 -8.52 -28.85 36.82
C LEU A 31 -9.80 -29.69 36.98
N ARG A 32 -10.78 -29.47 36.12
CA ARG A 32 -12.00 -30.28 36.01
C ARG A 32 -12.09 -30.92 34.63
N ARG A 33 -12.62 -32.14 34.58
CA ARG A 33 -12.69 -32.97 33.38
C ARG A 33 -14.13 -33.32 33.04
N PHE A 34 -14.56 -32.92 31.85
CA PHE A 34 -15.90 -33.15 31.35
C PHE A 34 -15.85 -34.04 30.11
N CYS A 35 -16.92 -34.82 29.90
CA CYS A 35 -17.12 -35.62 28.70
C CYS A 35 -18.58 -35.57 28.24
N SER A 36 -18.84 -35.87 26.98
CA SER A 36 -20.21 -35.95 26.42
C SER A 36 -20.99 -37.18 26.87
N ARG A 37 -20.28 -38.22 27.35
CA ARG A 37 -20.84 -39.50 27.80
C ARG A 37 -20.04 -40.02 29.00
N PRO A 38 -20.57 -40.96 29.80
CA PRO A 38 -19.83 -41.54 30.92
C PRO A 38 -18.51 -42.16 30.43
N LEU A 39 -17.38 -41.72 30.99
CA LEU A 39 -16.05 -42.15 30.57
C LEU A 39 -15.10 -42.21 31.77
N ALA A 40 -14.37 -43.31 31.90
CA ALA A 40 -13.27 -43.48 32.84
C ALA A 40 -12.05 -44.01 32.10
N LEU A 41 -10.92 -43.33 32.23
CA LEU A 41 -9.65 -43.73 31.61
C LEU A 41 -8.58 -43.83 32.69
N GLY A 42 -8.24 -45.06 33.07
CA GLY A 42 -7.33 -45.31 34.20
C GLY A 42 -7.86 -44.69 35.50
N ALA A 43 -7.04 -43.83 36.13
CA ALA A 43 -7.41 -43.11 37.36
C ALA A 43 -8.16 -41.78 37.11
N ALA A 44 -8.29 -41.34 35.84
CA ALA A 44 -8.99 -40.11 35.49
C ALA A 44 -10.48 -40.37 35.30
N ILE A 45 -11.31 -39.66 36.07
CA ILE A 45 -12.77 -39.70 35.99
C ILE A 45 -13.23 -38.46 35.21
N PHE A 46 -14.05 -38.66 34.18
CA PHE A 46 -14.63 -37.58 33.39
C PHE A 46 -16.13 -37.46 33.67
N GLU A 47 -16.58 -36.28 34.06
CA GLU A 47 -17.99 -36.03 34.37
C GLU A 47 -18.80 -35.94 33.06
N PRO A 48 -19.90 -36.71 32.89
CA PRO A 48 -20.71 -36.70 31.68
C PRO A 48 -21.61 -35.45 31.59
N ARG A 49 -20.99 -34.27 31.46
CA ARG A 49 -21.66 -32.96 31.51
C ARG A 49 -21.59 -32.20 30.20
N ILE A 50 -20.85 -32.64 29.18
CA ILE A 50 -20.85 -31.94 27.88
C ILE A 50 -22.17 -32.25 27.18
N ILE A 51 -22.98 -31.20 26.97
CA ILE A 51 -24.28 -31.28 26.30
C ILE A 51 -24.11 -31.15 24.80
N GLY A 52 -23.15 -30.32 24.36
CA GLY A 52 -22.89 -30.12 22.94
C GLY A 52 -21.70 -29.21 22.66
N LEU A 53 -21.23 -29.28 21.43
CA LEU A 53 -20.30 -28.34 20.82
C LEU A 53 -21.03 -27.69 19.64
N LYS A 54 -21.20 -26.37 19.68
CA LYS A 54 -21.90 -25.62 18.65
C LYS A 54 -21.00 -24.55 18.04
N SER A 55 -21.18 -24.40 16.73
CA SER A 55 -20.49 -23.51 15.79
C SER A 55 -18.96 -23.65 15.73
N PHE A 56 -18.49 -23.96 14.53
CA PHE A 56 -17.12 -23.70 14.11
C PHE A 56 -17.19 -22.54 13.11
N THR A 57 -17.27 -21.30 13.61
CA THR A 57 -17.22 -20.14 12.70
C THR A 57 -15.76 -19.83 12.44
N LYS A 58 -15.18 -20.48 11.42
CA LYS A 58 -13.89 -20.04 10.89
C LYS A 58 -14.20 -18.91 9.91
N GLU A 59 -14.20 -17.66 10.40
CA GLU A 59 -14.08 -16.52 9.49
C GLU A 59 -12.70 -16.61 8.84
N MET A 60 -12.64 -17.26 7.69
CA MET A 60 -11.51 -17.15 6.78
C MET A 60 -11.69 -15.84 6.02
N ASP A 61 -11.15 -14.77 6.55
CA ASP A 61 -10.73 -13.67 5.70
C ASP A 61 -9.74 -14.29 4.70
N GLY A 62 -10.00 -14.14 3.40
CA GLY A 62 -9.44 -14.92 2.29
C GLY A 62 -7.92 -14.90 2.09
N GLU A 63 -7.13 -14.58 3.12
CA GLU A 63 -5.67 -14.48 3.13
C GLU A 63 -5.00 -15.27 4.27
N GLY A 64 -5.56 -16.43 4.64
CA GLY A 64 -4.81 -17.51 5.29
C GLY A 64 -4.37 -17.30 6.75
N PHE A 65 -4.87 -16.28 7.45
CA PHE A 65 -4.64 -16.15 8.90
C PHE A 65 -5.53 -17.13 9.68
N CYS A 66 -5.11 -17.51 10.89
CA CYS A 66 -5.93 -18.28 11.83
C CYS A 66 -7.31 -17.62 11.96
N GLY A 67 -8.32 -18.16 11.26
CA GLY A 67 -9.68 -17.65 11.37
C GLY A 67 -10.08 -17.63 12.83
N ARG A 68 -10.68 -16.52 13.29
CA ARG A 68 -11.19 -16.36 14.65
C ARG A 68 -12.07 -17.55 14.96
N SER A 69 -11.51 -18.59 15.58
CA SER A 69 -12.23 -19.82 15.84
C SER A 69 -12.97 -19.59 17.15
N SER A 70 -14.20 -19.08 17.03
CA SER A 70 -15.13 -19.06 18.16
C SER A 70 -15.85 -20.39 18.21
N LEU A 71 -15.77 -21.04 19.36
CA LEU A 71 -16.43 -22.30 19.63
C LEU A 71 -17.33 -22.13 20.85
N TYR A 72 -18.56 -22.61 20.77
CA TYR A 72 -19.44 -22.69 21.94
C TYR A 72 -19.38 -24.10 22.53
N LEU A 73 -18.91 -24.18 23.77
CA LEU A 73 -18.97 -25.39 24.58
C LEU A 73 -20.16 -25.31 25.52
N GLU A 74 -21.12 -26.22 25.37
CA GLU A 74 -22.31 -26.32 26.21
C GLU A 74 -22.09 -27.40 27.29
N ILE A 75 -22.06 -27.00 28.56
CA ILE A 75 -21.84 -27.86 29.73
C ILE A 75 -23.06 -27.82 30.65
N PHE A 76 -23.50 -28.96 31.15
CA PHE A 76 -24.57 -29.05 32.15
C PHE A 76 -24.20 -28.32 33.44
N ASN A 77 -25.02 -27.35 33.82
CA ASN A 77 -24.77 -26.41 34.92
C ASN A 77 -25.66 -26.73 36.13
N GLY A 78 -25.42 -27.86 36.80
CA GLY A 78 -26.11 -28.23 38.04
C GLY A 78 -25.27 -29.14 38.95
N GLY A 79 -25.53 -29.09 40.27
CA GLY A 79 -24.76 -29.78 41.32
C GLY A 79 -23.98 -28.81 42.22
N GLU A 80 -23.31 -29.32 43.26
CA GLU A 80 -22.34 -28.53 44.06
C GLU A 80 -21.17 -28.09 43.16
N ASP A 81 -20.74 -26.83 43.29
CA ASP A 81 -19.74 -26.17 42.44
C ASP A 81 -20.11 -26.16 40.94
N SER A 82 -21.20 -25.47 40.62
CA SER A 82 -21.61 -25.22 39.23
C SER A 82 -20.59 -24.33 38.49
N ILE A 83 -20.54 -24.40 37.16
CA ILE A 83 -19.63 -23.54 36.35
C ILE A 83 -19.94 -22.06 36.61
N GLN A 84 -21.21 -21.74 36.85
CA GLN A 84 -21.66 -20.41 37.22
C GLN A 84 -21.03 -19.92 38.54
N GLU A 85 -21.05 -20.74 39.59
CA GLU A 85 -20.47 -20.35 40.89
C GLU A 85 -18.95 -20.11 40.81
N ILE A 86 -18.23 -20.89 39.99
CA ILE A 86 -16.79 -20.69 39.77
C ILE A 86 -16.55 -19.39 39.00
N ALA A 87 -17.39 -19.09 38.00
CA ALA A 87 -17.31 -17.87 37.21
C ALA A 87 -17.61 -16.62 38.04
N GLU A 88 -18.60 -16.68 38.93
CA GLU A 88 -18.94 -15.61 39.86
C GLU A 88 -17.82 -15.33 40.87
N ARG A 89 -17.08 -16.37 41.29
CA ARG A 89 -15.94 -16.25 42.22
C ARG A 89 -14.65 -15.73 41.55
N HIS A 90 -14.32 -16.22 40.36
CA HIS A 90 -12.98 -16.06 39.77
C HIS A 90 -12.93 -15.34 38.42
N SER A 91 -14.07 -14.91 37.88
CA SER A 91 -14.23 -14.44 36.49
C SER A 91 -13.97 -15.52 35.44
N VAL A 92 -14.76 -15.50 34.38
CA VAL A 92 -14.62 -16.41 33.22
C VAL A 92 -13.29 -16.21 32.48
N GLU A 93 -12.71 -15.01 32.50
CA GLU A 93 -11.47 -14.67 31.78
C GLU A 93 -10.23 -15.42 32.34
N ASN A 94 -10.32 -15.90 33.58
CA ASN A 94 -9.27 -16.68 34.24
C ASN A 94 -9.37 -18.18 33.94
N MET A 95 -10.37 -18.61 33.17
CA MET A 95 -10.56 -20.00 32.81
C MET A 95 -9.91 -20.34 31.47
N ARG A 96 -9.45 -21.59 31.34
CA ARG A 96 -8.94 -22.17 30.09
C ARG A 96 -9.62 -23.49 29.84
N VAL A 97 -9.88 -23.80 28.57
CA VAL A 97 -10.46 -25.08 28.17
C VAL A 97 -9.53 -25.75 27.18
N ARG A 98 -9.15 -26.99 27.46
CA ARG A 98 -8.51 -27.86 26.47
C ARG A 98 -9.53 -28.85 25.94
N LEU A 99 -9.69 -28.92 24.63
CA LEU A 99 -10.69 -29.78 23.99
C LEU A 99 -10.05 -30.97 23.30
N SER A 100 -10.73 -32.11 23.37
CA SER A 100 -10.31 -33.33 22.70
C SER A 100 -11.48 -34.17 22.22
N VAL A 101 -11.15 -35.10 21.33
CA VAL A 101 -12.02 -36.17 20.88
C VAL A 101 -11.37 -37.51 21.19
N LEU A 102 -12.19 -38.50 21.54
CA LEU A 102 -11.81 -39.88 21.72
C LEU A 102 -12.75 -40.77 20.90
N PHE A 103 -12.19 -41.68 20.12
CA PHE A 103 -12.94 -42.67 19.35
C PHE A 103 -12.84 -44.03 20.05
N MET A 104 -13.97 -44.51 20.56
CA MET A 104 -14.04 -45.82 21.20
C MET A 104 -14.77 -46.82 20.32
N ASP A 105 -14.25 -48.04 20.24
CA ASP A 105 -14.96 -49.17 19.64
C ASP A 105 -16.12 -49.66 20.53
N GLU A 106 -16.92 -50.61 20.04
CA GLU A 106 -18.02 -51.20 20.82
C GLU A 106 -17.55 -52.02 22.03
N ARG A 107 -16.26 -52.39 22.10
CA ARG A 107 -15.68 -53.18 23.19
C ARG A 107 -15.31 -52.31 24.39
N GLY A 108 -15.13 -51.01 24.17
CA GLY A 108 -14.93 -50.02 25.23
C GLY A 108 -13.48 -49.91 25.73
N ASP A 109 -12.52 -50.46 24.99
CA ASP A 109 -11.10 -50.36 25.34
C ASP A 109 -10.53 -49.02 24.86
N ALA A 110 -10.09 -48.17 25.79
CA ALA A 110 -9.39 -46.92 25.50
C ALA A 110 -8.41 -46.55 26.62
N ALA A 111 -7.26 -46.00 26.25
CA ALA A 111 -6.26 -45.45 27.16
C ALA A 111 -6.17 -43.93 27.05
N SER A 112 -5.57 -43.27 28.05
CA SER A 112 -5.40 -41.81 28.05
C SER A 112 -4.54 -41.29 26.88
N GLU A 113 -3.72 -42.15 26.30
CA GLU A 113 -2.87 -41.87 25.13
C GLU A 113 -3.62 -41.88 23.80
N ASP A 114 -4.84 -42.43 23.76
CA ASP A 114 -5.72 -42.44 22.57
C ASP A 114 -6.55 -41.15 22.45
N ILE A 115 -6.45 -40.23 23.44
CA ILE A 115 -7.14 -38.93 23.41
C ILE A 115 -6.47 -38.03 22.37
N ILE A 116 -7.27 -37.53 21.43
CA ILE A 116 -6.82 -36.59 20.39
C ILE A 116 -7.16 -35.17 20.81
N TRP A 117 -6.14 -34.41 21.24
CA TRP A 117 -6.29 -33.01 21.62
C TRP A 117 -6.46 -32.11 20.40
N LEU A 118 -7.57 -31.38 20.37
CA LEU A 118 -7.96 -30.47 19.28
C LEU A 118 -7.41 -29.05 19.47
N GLY A 119 -7.18 -28.62 20.72
CA GLY A 119 -6.55 -27.35 21.01
C GLY A 119 -6.82 -26.82 22.42
N ASP A 120 -6.08 -25.77 22.77
CA ASP A 120 -6.26 -24.99 24.00
C ASP A 120 -6.94 -23.67 23.70
N PHE A 121 -7.94 -23.33 24.52
CA PHE A 121 -8.81 -22.17 24.34
C PHE A 121 -8.93 -21.36 25.63
N LYS A 122 -9.17 -20.06 25.44
CA LYS A 122 -9.54 -19.10 26.48
C LYS A 122 -11.05 -18.92 26.52
N VAL A 123 -11.63 -18.94 27.71
CA VAL A 123 -13.05 -18.60 27.88
C VAL A 123 -13.18 -17.08 27.83
N CYS A 124 -13.84 -16.55 26.80
CA CYS A 124 -14.01 -15.11 26.63
C CYS A 124 -15.34 -14.59 27.19
N ALA A 125 -16.36 -15.46 27.21
CA ALA A 125 -17.67 -15.16 27.74
C ALA A 125 -18.35 -16.45 28.19
N ALA A 126 -19.32 -16.33 29.08
CA ALA A 126 -20.22 -17.42 29.45
C ALA A 126 -21.66 -16.91 29.51
N GLU A 127 -22.58 -17.70 28.97
CA GLU A 127 -24.02 -17.52 29.13
C GLU A 127 -24.53 -18.63 30.05
N PHE A 128 -25.13 -18.24 31.18
CA PHE A 128 -25.66 -19.17 32.18
C PHE A 128 -27.17 -19.31 32.05
N LEU A 129 -27.60 -20.51 31.70
CA LEU A 129 -29.00 -20.93 31.66
C LEU A 129 -29.29 -21.90 32.82
N PRO A 130 -30.56 -22.07 33.24
CA PRO A 130 -30.92 -22.85 34.43
C PRO A 130 -30.39 -24.29 34.49
N SER A 131 -30.07 -24.91 33.34
CA SER A 131 -29.52 -26.27 33.25
C SER A 131 -28.20 -26.36 32.50
N MET A 132 -27.66 -25.24 32.00
CA MET A 132 -26.52 -25.25 31.09
C MET A 132 -25.70 -23.96 31.18
N ALA A 133 -24.38 -24.10 31.10
CA ALA A 133 -23.44 -23.01 30.86
C ALA A 133 -22.96 -23.14 29.41
N ARG A 134 -23.14 -22.09 28.62
CA ARG A 134 -22.55 -21.98 27.28
C ARG A 134 -21.31 -21.12 27.38
N LEU A 135 -20.15 -21.72 27.19
CA LEU A 135 -18.85 -21.03 27.20
C LEU A 135 -18.47 -20.66 25.78
N THR A 136 -18.15 -19.38 25.56
CA THR A 136 -17.55 -18.91 24.31
C THR A 136 -16.04 -19.04 24.44
N LEU A 137 -15.47 -19.90 23.61
CA LEU A 137 -14.07 -20.25 23.59
C LEU A 137 -13.39 -19.56 22.41
N LEU A 138 -12.27 -18.88 22.68
CA LEU A 138 -11.41 -18.28 21.66
C LEU A 138 -10.01 -18.88 21.76
N ASP A 139 -9.35 -19.05 20.62
CA ASP A 139 -7.92 -19.32 20.63
C ASP A 139 -7.16 -18.15 21.31
N PRO A 140 -6.04 -18.39 22.01
CA PRO A 140 -5.29 -17.34 22.68
C PRO A 140 -4.86 -16.19 21.75
N LEU A 141 -4.51 -16.48 20.49
CA LEU A 141 -4.12 -15.45 19.51
C LEU A 141 -5.31 -14.55 19.15
N ALA A 142 -6.51 -15.10 18.98
CA ALA A 142 -7.72 -14.31 18.75
C ALA A 142 -8.14 -13.51 20.00
N TYR A 143 -8.04 -14.12 21.19
CA TYR A 143 -8.41 -13.46 22.46
C TYR A 143 -7.56 -12.22 22.74
N PHE A 144 -6.23 -12.32 22.62
CA PHE A 144 -5.33 -11.18 22.83
C PHE A 144 -5.12 -10.32 21.59
N GLY A 145 -5.25 -10.90 20.40
CA GLY A 145 -4.97 -10.26 19.12
C GLY A 145 -5.93 -9.15 18.74
N GLY A 146 -7.12 -9.09 19.35
CA GLY A 146 -8.07 -7.99 19.18
C GLY A 146 -7.62 -6.65 19.76
N ARG A 147 -6.52 -6.62 20.53
CA ARG A 147 -5.98 -5.38 21.11
C ARG A 147 -5.34 -4.50 20.01
N PRO A 148 -5.50 -3.17 20.07
CA PRO A 148 -4.80 -2.27 19.17
C PRO A 148 -3.30 -2.27 19.47
N ILE A 149 -2.47 -2.31 18.43
CA ILE A 149 -1.01 -2.27 18.56
C ILE A 149 -0.46 -0.84 18.71
N LEU A 150 -1.16 0.15 18.14
CA LEU A 150 -0.80 1.57 18.23
C LEU A 150 -1.82 2.35 19.07
N ARG A 151 -1.32 3.30 19.86
CA ARG A 151 -2.15 4.26 20.59
C ARG A 151 -2.39 5.51 19.75
N MET A 152 -3.48 6.21 20.05
CA MET A 152 -3.88 7.43 19.38
C MET A 152 -3.66 8.62 20.31
N GLU A 153 -3.00 9.66 19.80
CA GLU A 153 -2.93 10.95 20.47
C GLU A 153 -3.25 12.07 19.49
N GLY A 154 -4.19 12.94 19.86
CA GLY A 154 -4.70 13.98 18.96
C GLY A 154 -5.31 13.43 17.66
N GLY A 155 -5.74 12.17 17.65
CA GLY A 155 -6.30 11.51 16.45
C GLY A 155 -5.27 10.89 15.51
N ALA A 156 -3.98 10.82 15.86
CA ALA A 156 -2.97 10.16 15.03
C ALA A 156 -2.22 9.07 15.81
N ALA A 157 -1.91 7.97 15.12
CA ALA A 157 -1.27 6.80 15.71
C ALA A 157 0.22 7.06 16.03
N LEU A 158 0.69 6.53 17.16
CA LEU A 158 2.11 6.55 17.51
C LEU A 158 2.84 5.43 16.74
N PRO A 159 3.95 5.71 16.04
CA PRO A 159 4.56 4.73 15.14
C PRO A 159 5.31 3.62 15.89
N LEU A 160 5.20 2.40 15.41
CA LEU A 160 6.01 1.24 15.83
C LEU A 160 7.04 0.93 14.74
N ILE A 161 8.29 0.66 15.09
CA ILE A 161 9.38 0.42 14.13
C ILE A 161 9.98 -0.96 14.38
N PHE A 162 10.21 -1.73 13.32
CA PHE A 162 10.96 -2.98 13.30
C PHE A 162 12.19 -2.84 12.42
N GLY A 163 13.30 -3.45 12.83
CA GLY A 163 14.55 -3.38 12.06
C GLY A 163 15.12 -1.97 11.99
N LEU A 164 15.83 -1.68 10.90
CA LEU A 164 16.42 -0.38 10.60
C LEU A 164 15.59 0.32 9.52
N ILE A 165 15.03 1.48 9.84
CA ILE A 165 14.35 2.33 8.86
C ILE A 165 15.21 3.55 8.60
N GLU A 166 15.75 3.63 7.38
CA GLU A 166 16.39 4.85 6.89
C GLU A 166 15.33 5.92 6.62
N GLN A 167 15.63 7.17 7.00
CA GLN A 167 14.73 8.31 6.82
C GLN A 167 13.32 8.12 7.42
N ALA A 168 13.20 7.41 8.53
CA ALA A 168 11.96 7.27 9.29
C ALA A 168 11.40 8.66 9.68
N PRO A 169 10.17 9.02 9.28
CA PRO A 169 9.59 10.30 9.64
C PRO A 169 9.39 10.45 11.15
N LEU A 170 9.95 11.50 11.72
CA LEU A 170 9.77 11.85 13.12
C LEU A 170 8.53 12.72 13.32
N ARG A 171 7.83 12.53 14.43
CA ARG A 171 6.58 13.25 14.72
C ARG A 171 6.78 14.22 15.87
N LEU A 172 6.43 15.50 15.71
CA LEU A 172 6.49 16.46 16.81
C LEU A 172 5.55 16.04 17.97
N ILE A 173 6.09 15.94 19.18
CA ILE A 173 5.41 15.47 20.40
C ILE A 173 4.65 16.59 21.11
N SER A 174 5.01 17.85 20.88
CA SER A 174 4.35 18.96 21.55
C SER A 174 3.14 19.41 20.72
N PRO A 175 1.89 19.17 21.16
CA PRO A 175 0.75 19.89 20.59
C PRO A 175 0.89 21.33 21.07
N MET A 176 1.65 22.13 20.33
CA MET A 176 1.53 23.58 20.41
C MET A 176 0.04 23.91 20.23
N PRO A 177 -0.60 24.68 21.13
CA PRO A 177 -1.95 25.18 20.89
C PRO A 177 -2.04 25.70 19.45
N LYS A 178 -3.12 25.41 18.71
CA LYS A 178 -3.25 25.80 17.29
C LYS A 178 -2.87 27.27 17.06
N GLY A 179 -3.18 28.15 18.03
CA GLY A 179 -2.81 29.57 18.00
C GLY A 179 -1.31 29.87 17.92
N LEU A 180 -0.44 29.00 18.44
CA LEU A 180 1.02 29.16 18.44
C LEU A 180 1.67 28.74 17.10
N LEU A 181 0.96 28.02 16.23
CA LEU A 181 1.47 27.58 14.94
C LEU A 181 1.37 28.68 13.86
N ASP A 182 0.42 29.60 14.02
CA ASP A 182 0.11 30.67 13.06
C ASP A 182 0.65 32.05 13.50
N MET A 183 1.54 32.09 14.50
CA MET A 183 2.14 33.34 14.98
C MET A 183 3.02 33.98 13.92
N ARG A 184 2.85 35.29 13.75
CA ARG A 184 3.60 36.15 12.84
C ARG A 184 3.85 37.50 13.50
N LEU A 185 4.93 38.16 13.09
CA LEU A 185 5.17 39.55 13.47
C LEU A 185 4.04 40.45 12.92
N ASP A 186 3.52 41.34 13.77
CA ASP A 186 2.54 42.40 13.45
C ASP A 186 3.27 43.76 13.47
N GLY A 187 4.20 43.92 12.54
CA GLY A 187 5.17 45.02 12.49
C GLY A 187 6.58 44.52 12.13
N GLU A 188 7.47 45.43 11.78
CA GLU A 188 8.91 45.14 11.67
C GLU A 188 9.52 45.02 13.08
N LEU A 189 10.58 44.23 13.21
CA LEU A 189 11.36 44.11 14.44
C LEU A 189 12.80 44.55 14.16
N ALA A 190 13.24 45.64 14.78
CA ALA A 190 14.58 46.19 14.71
C ALA A 190 15.49 45.66 15.85
N PRO A 191 16.83 45.65 15.72
CA PRO A 191 17.76 45.15 16.74
C PRO A 191 17.63 45.84 18.11
N GLU A 192 17.30 47.12 18.12
CA GLU A 192 17.10 47.96 19.30
C GLU A 192 15.75 47.76 19.99
N ASP A 193 14.81 47.07 19.36
CA ASP A 193 13.47 46.86 19.93
C ASP A 193 13.53 45.97 21.17
N ALA A 194 12.95 46.49 22.25
CA ALA A 194 12.84 45.81 23.54
C ALA A 194 11.64 44.85 23.61
N ALA A 195 10.68 44.97 22.69
CA ALA A 195 9.46 44.19 22.64
C ALA A 195 9.12 43.85 21.18
N LEU A 196 8.49 42.71 20.96
CA LEU A 196 8.02 42.27 19.64
C LEU A 196 6.49 42.21 19.65
N ARG A 197 5.86 42.63 18.55
CA ARG A 197 4.40 42.60 18.39
C ARG A 197 3.98 41.43 17.51
N LEU A 198 2.97 40.70 17.95
CA LEU A 198 2.46 39.50 17.29
C LEU A 198 1.03 39.69 16.78
N ASN A 199 0.70 38.97 15.71
CA ASN A 199 -0.69 38.83 15.27
C ASN A 199 -1.55 38.12 16.33
N ASN A 200 -0.94 37.19 17.07
CA ASN A 200 -1.53 36.40 18.16
C ASN A 200 -0.43 36.04 19.18
N ALA A 201 -0.68 36.31 20.47
CA ALA A 201 0.21 35.94 21.58
C ALA A 201 -0.46 34.97 22.58
N SER A 202 -1.73 34.60 22.35
CA SER A 202 -2.51 33.80 23.30
C SER A 202 -1.95 32.39 23.47
N GLY A 203 -1.76 31.97 24.72
CA GLY A 203 -1.29 30.62 25.07
C GLY A 203 0.23 30.47 25.13
N LEU A 204 0.99 31.56 25.00
CA LEU A 204 2.41 31.59 25.32
C LEU A 204 2.61 31.57 26.86
N PRO A 205 3.62 30.87 27.40
CA PRO A 205 3.95 30.93 28.82
C PRO A 205 4.54 32.30 29.19
N LEU A 206 4.41 32.74 30.44
CA LEU A 206 4.87 34.07 30.91
C LEU A 206 6.34 34.38 30.63
N PHE A 207 7.19 33.34 30.59
CA PHE A 207 8.59 33.43 30.18
C PHE A 207 8.90 32.28 29.23
N GLY A 208 9.84 32.48 28.30
CA GLY A 208 10.18 31.45 27.33
C GLY A 208 11.13 31.92 26.24
N ALA A 209 11.21 31.12 25.17
CA ALA A 209 12.03 31.38 24.01
C ALA A 209 11.15 31.45 22.75
N LEU A 210 11.41 32.44 21.91
CA LEU A 210 10.81 32.60 20.59
C LEU A 210 11.91 32.59 19.52
N GLN A 211 11.58 32.15 18.32
CA GLN A 211 12.48 32.17 17.18
C GLN A 211 11.81 32.86 15.99
N VAL A 212 12.56 33.75 15.35
CA VAL A 212 12.22 34.37 14.07
C VAL A 212 13.42 34.19 13.15
N GLY A 213 13.21 33.45 12.06
CA GLY A 213 14.32 33.06 11.18
C GLY A 213 15.39 32.25 11.89
N ASP A 214 16.64 32.73 11.88
CA ASP A 214 17.80 32.15 12.58
C ASP A 214 18.04 32.76 13.97
N GLU A 215 17.24 33.75 14.39
CA GLU A 215 17.39 34.42 15.67
C GLU A 215 16.50 33.80 16.75
N VAL A 216 17.12 33.35 17.86
CA VAL A 216 16.42 32.90 19.08
C VAL A 216 16.48 34.00 20.14
N MET A 217 15.32 34.34 20.69
CA MET A 217 15.12 35.43 21.65
C MET A 217 14.46 34.89 22.91
N MET A 218 14.91 35.33 24.08
CA MET A 218 14.26 35.00 25.35
C MET A 218 13.40 36.16 25.81
N TYR A 219 12.26 35.86 26.40
CA TYR A 219 11.37 36.87 26.96
C TYR A 219 10.98 36.52 28.40
N GLY A 220 10.73 37.55 29.20
CA GLY A 220 10.30 37.42 30.60
C GLY A 220 8.92 38.03 30.88
N GLU A 221 8.25 38.57 29.87
CA GLU A 221 6.96 39.25 30.00
C GLU A 221 6.14 39.13 28.70
N ILE A 222 4.82 39.02 28.83
CA ILE A 222 3.85 39.05 27.72
C ILE A 222 2.67 39.92 28.12
N ASP A 223 2.20 40.73 27.19
CA ASP A 223 0.90 41.39 27.23
C ASP A 223 0.01 40.80 26.12
N GLU A 224 -0.94 39.94 26.51
CA GLU A 224 -1.85 39.29 25.55
C GLU A 224 -2.82 40.28 24.89
N GLU A 225 -3.20 41.37 25.58
CA GLU A 225 -4.15 42.36 25.07
C GLU A 225 -3.48 43.28 24.05
N ALA A 226 -2.26 43.74 24.35
CA ALA A 226 -1.43 44.49 23.40
C ALA A 226 -0.82 43.59 22.30
N ARG A 227 -0.84 42.27 22.51
CA ARG A 227 -0.19 41.24 21.67
C ARG A 227 1.31 41.47 21.55
N THR A 228 1.96 41.82 22.65
CA THR A 228 3.40 42.10 22.71
C THR A 228 4.13 41.14 23.62
N VAL A 229 5.34 40.76 23.24
CA VAL A 229 6.24 39.92 24.03
C VAL A 229 7.51 40.73 24.33
N GLY A 230 7.85 40.84 25.61
CA GLY A 230 8.84 41.80 26.13
C GLY A 230 8.26 43.20 26.35
N SER A 231 8.99 44.02 27.10
CA SER A 231 8.68 45.42 27.38
C SER A 231 9.96 46.23 27.59
N PRO A 232 9.94 47.57 27.59
CA PRO A 232 11.11 48.36 27.98
C PRO A 232 11.63 48.04 29.40
N GLN A 233 10.75 47.57 30.30
CA GLN A 233 11.08 47.20 31.68
C GLN A 233 11.59 45.75 31.79
N SER A 234 11.15 44.87 30.88
CA SER A 234 11.56 43.46 30.76
C SER A 234 11.91 43.17 29.30
N PRO A 235 13.04 43.69 28.79
CA PRO A 235 13.36 43.64 27.36
C PRO A 235 13.66 42.21 26.91
N LEU A 236 13.38 41.94 25.63
CA LEU A 236 13.80 40.70 24.97
C LEU A 236 15.32 40.53 25.07
N LEU A 237 15.77 39.34 25.47
CA LEU A 237 17.18 38.97 25.40
C LEU A 237 17.48 38.41 24.02
N ARG A 238 18.22 39.18 23.23
CA ARG A 238 18.48 38.93 21.80
C ARG A 238 19.98 38.78 21.54
N PRO A 239 20.58 37.60 21.73
CA PRO A 239 22.02 37.39 21.60
C PRO A 239 22.55 37.70 20.19
N HIS A 240 21.69 37.61 19.17
CA HIS A 240 21.99 37.92 17.78
C HIS A 240 20.91 38.84 17.18
N ALA A 241 20.65 39.97 17.85
CA ALA A 241 19.63 40.93 17.44
C ALA A 241 19.74 41.33 15.95
N GLY A 242 18.73 40.94 15.17
CA GLY A 242 18.63 41.22 13.74
C GLY A 242 17.34 41.97 13.38
N TYR A 243 17.23 42.35 12.11
CA TYR A 243 15.99 42.88 11.56
C TYR A 243 15.11 41.76 11.03
N HIS A 244 13.81 41.83 11.30
CA HIS A 244 12.81 40.91 10.75
C HIS A 244 11.62 41.66 10.17
N SER A 245 11.20 41.27 8.97
CA SER A 245 10.10 41.92 8.26
C SER A 245 8.73 41.62 8.90
N ASN A 246 7.79 42.54 8.70
CA ASN A 246 6.39 42.30 9.05
C ASN A 246 5.84 41.00 8.41
N GLY A 247 5.05 40.25 9.17
CA GLY A 247 4.47 38.97 8.73
C GLY A 247 5.44 37.78 8.78
N ALA A 248 6.69 37.97 9.21
CA ALA A 248 7.64 36.88 9.39
C ALA A 248 7.10 35.85 10.40
N PRO A 249 7.26 34.54 10.15
CA PRO A 249 6.77 33.50 11.05
C PRO A 249 7.53 33.54 12.37
N VAL A 250 6.79 33.52 13.47
CA VAL A 250 7.32 33.43 14.82
C VAL A 250 7.04 32.04 15.37
N ARG A 251 8.02 31.45 16.04
CA ARG A 251 7.92 30.09 16.57
C ARG A 251 8.26 30.07 18.04
N PHE A 252 7.39 29.48 18.85
CA PHE A 252 7.71 29.19 20.23
C PHE A 252 8.66 27.98 20.34
N ILE A 253 9.66 28.10 21.21
CA ILE A 253 10.58 27.02 21.58
C ILE A 253 10.26 26.65 23.04
N PRO A 254 9.73 25.43 23.27
CA PRO A 254 9.47 24.94 24.62
C PRO A 254 10.75 24.86 25.46
N GLU A 255 10.58 24.91 26.78
CA GLU A 255 11.66 24.60 27.71
C GLU A 255 12.18 23.17 27.46
N GLY A 256 13.49 23.02 27.28
CA GLY A 256 14.10 21.75 26.88
C GLY A 256 14.02 21.43 25.37
N GLY A 257 13.57 22.37 24.54
CA GLY A 257 13.59 22.28 23.08
C GLY A 257 12.38 21.56 22.46
N LEU A 258 12.46 21.36 21.15
CA LEU A 258 11.45 20.69 20.32
C LEU A 258 11.64 19.18 20.39
N ALA A 259 10.62 18.47 20.87
CA ALA A 259 10.63 17.02 21.00
C ALA A 259 9.97 16.34 19.80
N PHE A 260 10.67 15.40 19.17
CA PHE A 260 10.19 14.59 18.06
C PHE A 260 10.20 13.10 18.39
N LEU A 261 9.05 12.45 18.30
CA LEU A 261 8.84 11.02 18.47
C LEU A 261 9.41 10.25 17.29
N ALA A 262 10.34 9.36 17.57
CA ALA A 262 10.80 8.37 16.61
C ALA A 262 9.88 7.14 16.60
N ALA A 263 9.59 6.59 17.78
CA ALA A 263 8.74 5.41 17.95
C ALA A 263 8.05 5.37 19.33
N ASP A 264 6.94 4.63 19.43
CA ASP A 264 6.16 4.35 20.65
C ASP A 264 6.83 3.32 21.59
N HIS A 265 8.15 3.15 21.48
CA HIS A 265 8.93 2.23 22.30
C HIS A 265 10.40 2.68 22.34
N VAL A 266 11.18 2.03 23.18
CA VAL A 266 12.64 2.20 23.22
C VAL A 266 13.25 1.64 21.93
N CYS A 267 13.97 2.50 21.21
CA CYS A 267 14.73 2.20 20.01
C CYS A 267 16.18 1.92 20.41
N ARG A 268 16.84 1.04 19.65
CA ARG A 268 18.27 0.78 19.84
C ARG A 268 19.13 1.97 19.44
N ARG A 269 18.76 2.65 18.36
CA ARG A 269 19.52 3.77 17.79
C ARG A 269 18.60 4.75 17.07
N ILE A 270 18.89 6.04 17.21
CA ILE A 270 18.36 7.12 16.37
C ILE A 270 19.56 7.94 15.91
N ALA A 271 19.77 8.03 14.61
CA ALA A 271 20.93 8.69 14.01
C ALA A 271 20.55 9.47 12.73
N ASN A 272 21.50 10.25 12.21
CA ASN A 272 21.35 10.99 10.95
C ASN A 272 20.02 11.73 10.83
N ILE A 273 19.69 12.53 11.85
CA ILE A 273 18.47 13.31 11.86
C ILE A 273 18.55 14.37 10.76
N ARG A 274 17.48 14.46 9.97
CA ARG A 274 17.38 15.35 8.81
C ARG A 274 16.07 16.15 8.86
N ALA A 275 16.11 17.38 8.36
CA ALA A 275 14.96 18.25 8.15
C ALA A 275 14.89 18.56 6.64
N ASN A 276 13.81 18.14 5.95
CA ASN A 276 13.69 18.08 4.48
C ASN A 276 15.01 17.66 3.78
N GLY A 277 15.65 16.60 4.27
CA GLY A 277 16.88 16.05 3.70
C GLY A 277 18.19 16.68 4.17
N PHE A 278 18.16 17.81 4.88
CA PHE A 278 19.37 18.47 5.41
C PHE A 278 19.71 17.97 6.82
N PRO A 279 20.99 17.70 7.12
CA PRO A 279 21.41 17.19 8.42
C PRO A 279 21.12 18.18 9.55
N VAL A 280 20.70 17.66 10.69
CA VAL A 280 20.36 18.41 11.89
C VAL A 280 21.41 18.15 12.97
N GLU A 281 22.22 19.16 13.26
CA GLU A 281 23.22 19.11 14.31
C GLU A 281 22.64 19.44 15.70
N ASN A 282 23.31 18.94 16.75
CA ASN A 282 23.01 19.15 18.17
C ASN A 282 21.65 18.59 18.64
N ALA A 283 21.16 17.55 17.97
CA ALA A 283 20.03 16.79 18.46
C ALA A 283 20.44 15.93 19.65
N THR A 284 19.64 15.94 20.71
CA THR A 284 19.79 15.03 21.86
C THR A 284 18.78 13.90 21.76
N ILE A 285 19.22 12.67 22.03
CA ILE A 285 18.33 11.50 22.04
C ILE A 285 18.05 11.13 23.50
N SER A 286 16.78 10.95 23.83
CA SER A 286 16.32 10.61 25.18
C SER A 286 15.25 9.52 25.13
N ILE A 287 15.15 8.78 26.22
CA ILE A 287 14.00 7.92 26.52
C ILE A 287 13.11 8.70 27.48
N GLU A 288 11.85 8.88 27.12
CA GLU A 288 10.90 9.70 27.88
C GLU A 288 9.60 8.95 28.13
N LYS A 289 8.90 9.31 29.22
CA LYS A 289 7.57 8.78 29.47
C LYS A 289 6.52 9.57 28.69
N TYR A 290 5.85 8.89 27.77
CA TYR A 290 4.76 9.44 26.98
C TYR A 290 3.57 8.48 26.99
N CYS A 291 2.37 8.98 27.31
CA CYS A 291 1.18 8.16 27.58
C CYS A 291 1.43 6.96 28.55
N GLY A 292 2.35 7.12 29.52
CA GLY A 292 2.68 6.07 30.49
C GLY A 292 3.63 4.97 29.98
N ARG A 293 4.27 5.14 28.82
CA ARG A 293 5.29 4.24 28.25
C ARG A 293 6.60 4.96 27.98
N ASP A 294 7.68 4.19 27.98
CA ASP A 294 9.01 4.68 27.60
C ASP A 294 9.10 4.74 26.06
N VAL A 295 9.23 5.95 25.52
CA VAL A 295 9.31 6.24 24.08
C VAL A 295 10.67 6.84 23.73
N SER A 296 11.08 6.72 22.46
CA SER A 296 12.33 7.30 21.98
C SER A 296 12.09 8.65 21.32
N VAL A 297 12.74 9.67 21.85
CA VAL A 297 12.55 11.08 21.45
C VAL A 297 13.87 11.66 20.98
N ALA A 298 13.82 12.39 19.87
CA ALA A 298 14.87 13.29 19.42
C ALA A 298 14.49 14.73 19.78
N ARG A 299 15.32 15.39 20.59
CA ARG A 299 15.14 16.78 21.01
C ARG A 299 16.06 17.71 20.25
N LEU A 300 15.51 18.82 19.76
CA LEU A 300 16.26 19.89 19.11
C LEU A 300 16.17 21.17 19.93
N PRO A 301 17.26 21.92 20.13
CA PRO A 301 17.22 23.16 20.91
C PRO A 301 16.47 24.30 20.20
N GLN A 302 16.29 24.24 18.87
CA GLN A 302 15.66 25.31 18.07
C GLN A 302 15.09 24.76 16.76
N TRP A 303 14.21 25.52 16.09
CA TRP A 303 13.74 25.21 14.74
C TRP A 303 14.90 25.36 13.76
N LYS A 304 15.16 24.35 12.92
CA LYS A 304 16.17 24.47 11.85
C LYS A 304 15.55 25.24 10.67
N CYS A 305 16.21 26.33 10.27
CA CYS A 305 15.77 27.19 9.18
C CYS A 305 16.81 27.19 8.06
N ILE A 306 16.36 27.09 6.80
CA ILE A 306 17.17 27.48 5.65
C ILE A 306 16.77 28.90 5.29
N VAL A 307 17.79 29.72 5.15
CA VAL A 307 17.67 31.06 4.61
C VAL A 307 17.68 30.95 3.10
N ARG A 308 16.62 31.44 2.44
CA ARG A 308 16.51 31.57 0.98
C ARG A 308 16.23 33.02 0.61
N HIS A 309 16.31 33.33 -0.68
CA HIS A 309 15.81 34.58 -1.23
C HIS A 309 14.49 34.33 -1.96
N ALA A 310 13.51 35.22 -1.79
CA ALA A 310 12.22 35.11 -2.47
C ALA A 310 12.40 35.13 -3.99
N ALA A 311 11.48 34.49 -4.71
CA ALA A 311 11.47 34.50 -6.17
C ALA A 311 11.10 35.89 -6.73
N GLY A 312 10.26 36.65 -6.02
CA GLY A 312 9.86 38.01 -6.37
C GLY A 312 10.76 39.08 -5.73
N SER A 313 10.78 40.27 -6.34
CA SER A 313 11.47 41.45 -5.80
C SER A 313 10.53 42.30 -4.95
N SER A 314 11.06 42.81 -3.84
CA SER A 314 10.47 43.88 -3.04
C SER A 314 11.21 45.19 -3.33
N GLN A 315 10.55 46.31 -3.05
CA GLN A 315 11.08 47.64 -3.33
C GLN A 315 11.10 48.45 -2.04
N ILE A 316 12.20 49.17 -1.81
CA ILE A 316 12.27 50.28 -0.86
C ILE A 316 12.45 51.55 -1.66
N ILE A 317 11.68 52.57 -1.27
CA ILE A 317 11.76 53.92 -1.82
C ILE A 317 12.22 54.82 -0.67
N PHE A 318 13.36 55.44 -0.87
CA PHE A 318 13.90 56.45 0.03
C PHE A 318 13.66 57.81 -0.61
N ASP A 319 12.72 58.58 -0.08
CA ASP A 319 12.44 59.92 -0.56
C ASP A 319 13.57 60.87 -0.12
N GLY A 320 14.26 61.42 -1.11
CA GLY A 320 15.36 62.34 -0.95
C GLY A 320 14.85 63.76 -1.02
N ALA A 321 14.81 64.41 0.13
CA ALA A 321 14.59 65.85 0.32
C ALA A 321 13.54 66.48 -0.63
N ARG A 322 12.31 66.67 -0.15
CA ARG A 322 11.38 67.63 -0.77
C ARG A 322 11.98 69.02 -0.67
N THR A 323 12.41 69.60 -1.79
CA THR A 323 12.94 70.95 -1.79
C THR A 323 11.79 71.95 -1.80
N SER A 324 11.55 72.64 -0.67
CA SER A 324 10.62 73.76 -0.60
C SER A 324 11.25 75.00 -1.24
N GLY A 325 11.34 75.04 -2.57
CA GLY A 325 11.89 76.18 -3.29
C GLY A 325 12.33 75.86 -4.70
N ALA A 326 11.99 76.76 -5.62
CA ALA A 326 12.36 76.67 -7.02
C ALA A 326 13.88 76.78 -7.21
N TRP A 327 14.57 75.69 -7.58
CA TRP A 327 15.97 75.78 -8.01
C TRP A 327 16.02 76.26 -9.47
N ILE A 328 16.40 77.53 -9.67
CA ILE A 328 16.59 78.14 -10.99
C ILE A 328 18.10 78.39 -11.17
N PRO A 329 18.76 77.75 -12.16
CA PRO A 329 20.21 77.86 -12.38
C PRO A 329 20.81 79.27 -12.66
N GLN A 330 20.11 80.40 -12.50
CA GLN A 330 20.61 81.71 -12.97
C GLN A 330 20.21 82.97 -12.18
N ILE A 331 19.88 82.92 -10.89
CA ILE A 331 19.66 84.17 -10.13
C ILE A 331 20.45 84.12 -8.81
N GLU A 332 21.28 85.14 -8.58
CA GLU A 332 21.86 85.47 -7.28
C GLU A 332 20.70 85.68 -6.29
N ASP A 333 20.38 84.67 -5.47
CA ASP A 333 19.56 84.84 -4.28
C ASP A 333 20.46 84.62 -3.05
N GLU A 334 20.49 85.63 -2.18
CA GLU A 334 21.16 85.58 -0.89
C GLU A 334 20.65 84.41 -0.06
N ALA A 335 21.57 83.78 0.69
CA ALA A 335 21.35 82.60 1.51
C ALA A 335 20.16 82.74 2.48
N GLY A 336 19.00 82.26 2.06
CA GLY A 336 17.85 82.01 2.91
C GLY A 336 17.99 80.64 3.58
N THR A 337 18.20 80.62 4.90
CA THR A 337 18.13 79.42 5.73
C THR A 337 16.70 78.87 5.75
N GLY A 338 16.42 77.90 4.88
CA GLY A 338 15.19 77.10 4.93
C GLY A 338 15.35 75.88 5.82
N ARG A 339 14.57 75.83 6.91
CA ARG A 339 14.36 74.64 7.76
C ARG A 339 13.63 73.55 6.99
N ALA A 340 14.11 72.31 7.07
CA ALA A 340 13.35 71.13 6.69
C ALA A 340 12.20 70.88 7.69
N VAL A 341 11.04 70.49 7.16
CA VAL A 341 9.83 70.09 7.89
C VAL A 341 9.68 68.56 7.75
N ASP A 342 9.63 67.90 8.90
CA ASP A 342 9.21 66.54 9.27
C ASP A 342 9.95 65.26 8.79
N ASP A 343 10.48 64.58 9.81
CA ASP A 343 10.63 63.16 10.16
C ASP A 343 10.91 62.11 9.06
N TYR A 344 12.21 61.81 8.91
CA TYR A 344 12.87 60.73 8.15
C TYR A 344 13.12 60.97 6.65
N SER A 345 13.82 62.05 6.32
CA SER A 345 14.53 62.23 5.04
C SER A 345 15.94 61.63 5.10
N ILE A 346 16.30 60.73 4.19
CA ILE A 346 17.64 60.08 4.14
C ILE A 346 18.68 60.93 3.40
N ALA A 347 18.28 61.99 2.70
CA ALA A 347 19.24 62.97 2.18
C ALA A 347 19.82 63.81 3.34
N THR A 348 21.14 63.76 3.55
CA THR A 348 21.83 64.52 4.62
C THR A 348 22.21 65.92 4.20
N SER A 349 22.38 66.18 2.90
CA SER A 349 22.75 67.50 2.39
C SER A 349 22.50 67.63 0.89
N ALA A 350 22.06 68.81 0.47
CA ALA A 350 22.04 69.26 -0.92
C ALA A 350 23.01 70.45 -1.07
N LEU A 351 23.99 70.35 -1.97
CA LEU A 351 24.96 71.41 -2.25
C LEU A 351 24.86 71.82 -3.72
N LEU A 352 24.53 73.09 -3.98
CA LEU A 352 24.63 73.68 -5.30
C LEU A 352 26.04 74.27 -5.48
N ASN A 353 26.71 73.95 -6.58
CA ASN A 353 27.96 74.63 -6.93
C ASN A 353 27.63 75.96 -7.64
N GLU A 354 27.97 77.09 -7.03
CA GLU A 354 27.69 78.42 -7.61
C GLU A 354 28.46 78.68 -8.93
N LYS A 355 29.54 77.93 -9.20
CA LYS A 355 30.40 78.13 -10.38
C LYS A 355 30.08 77.20 -11.55
N SER A 356 29.20 76.22 -11.35
CA SER A 356 28.75 75.27 -12.37
C SER A 356 27.35 74.83 -11.99
N PRO A 357 26.34 74.83 -12.86
CA PRO A 357 24.96 74.49 -12.50
C PRO A 357 24.89 72.99 -12.19
N ARG A 358 25.32 72.61 -10.99
CA ARG A 358 25.48 71.24 -10.53
C ARG A 358 24.92 71.16 -9.12
N LEU A 359 23.86 70.37 -8.97
CA LEU A 359 23.30 70.00 -7.68
C LEU A 359 23.92 68.69 -7.23
N SER A 360 24.47 68.66 -6.02
CA SER A 360 25.05 67.46 -5.40
C SER A 360 24.20 67.04 -4.21
N LEU A 361 23.64 65.84 -4.23
CA LEU A 361 22.91 65.25 -3.11
C LEU A 361 23.75 64.17 -2.44
N ARG A 362 23.77 64.16 -1.11
CA ARG A 362 24.38 63.11 -0.29
C ARG A 362 23.31 62.40 0.52
N PHE A 363 23.34 61.07 0.48
CA PHE A 363 22.44 60.19 1.23
C PHE A 363 23.16 59.68 2.49
N ALA A 364 22.42 59.67 3.61
CA ALA A 364 22.91 59.65 4.99
C ALA A 364 23.05 58.25 5.61
N GLU A 365 22.25 57.29 5.14
CA GLU A 365 22.00 56.09 5.91
C GLU A 365 23.12 55.07 5.69
N ASN A 366 23.62 54.51 6.78
CA ASN A 366 24.55 53.40 6.72
C ASN A 366 23.78 52.13 6.31
N LEU A 367 23.68 51.88 4.99
CA LEU A 367 23.01 50.69 4.45
C LEU A 367 23.87 49.41 4.56
N SER A 368 24.99 49.43 5.29
CA SER A 368 25.86 48.25 5.41
C SER A 368 25.16 47.16 6.20
N GLY A 369 25.33 45.92 5.74
CA GLY A 369 24.63 44.77 6.32
C GLY A 369 23.13 44.69 6.00
N TYR A 370 22.57 45.59 5.18
CA TYR A 370 21.19 45.45 4.71
C TYR A 370 21.00 44.19 3.85
N GLU A 371 22.06 43.62 3.26
CA GLU A 371 22.02 42.28 2.66
C GLU A 371 21.51 41.22 3.63
N LYS A 372 21.94 41.29 4.89
CA LYS A 372 21.52 40.36 5.94
C LYS A 372 20.08 40.62 6.41
N ARG A 373 19.63 41.88 6.30
CA ARG A 373 18.30 42.38 6.74
C ARG A 373 17.20 42.16 5.71
N LEU A 374 17.50 42.48 4.47
CA LEU A 374 16.53 42.59 3.37
C LEU A 374 16.78 41.52 2.31
N GLY A 375 18.01 41.06 2.13
CA GLY A 375 18.37 40.06 1.12
C GLY A 375 19.21 40.67 -0.01
N VAL A 376 19.23 40.02 -1.17
CA VAL A 376 20.15 40.42 -2.26
C VAL A 376 19.57 41.60 -3.03
N LEU A 377 20.33 42.69 -3.19
CA LEU A 377 19.92 43.77 -4.09
C LEU A 377 19.87 43.23 -5.52
N THR A 378 18.82 43.60 -6.23
CA THR A 378 18.64 43.22 -7.63
C THR A 378 18.75 44.40 -8.56
N ARG A 379 18.21 45.56 -8.18
CA ARG A 379 18.25 46.78 -8.98
C ARG A 379 18.32 48.02 -8.09
N ALA A 380 18.91 49.08 -8.59
CA ALA A 380 18.95 50.36 -7.91
C ALA A 380 18.77 51.50 -8.91
N PHE A 381 17.92 52.47 -8.56
CA PHE A 381 17.62 53.64 -9.40
C PHE A 381 17.60 54.91 -8.58
N PHE A 382 18.01 56.00 -9.20
CA PHE A 382 17.57 57.32 -8.77
C PHE A 382 16.40 57.76 -9.64
N GLU A 383 15.24 57.95 -9.03
CA GLU A 383 14.09 58.58 -9.66
C GLU A 383 14.11 60.08 -9.36
N THR A 384 14.00 60.91 -10.39
CA THR A 384 13.95 62.37 -10.23
C THR A 384 12.68 62.90 -10.88
N HIS A 385 11.94 63.69 -10.12
CA HIS A 385 10.74 64.38 -10.58
C HIS A 385 11.11 65.82 -10.91
N TYR A 386 10.83 66.24 -12.14
CA TYR A 386 11.13 67.58 -12.64
C TYR A 386 9.86 68.36 -12.95
N LEU A 387 9.90 69.66 -12.71
CA LEU A 387 8.95 70.64 -13.24
C LEU A 387 9.72 71.51 -14.24
N ALA A 388 9.36 71.45 -15.52
CA ALA A 388 10.10 72.13 -16.58
C ALA A 388 9.31 73.31 -17.17
N SER A 389 9.98 74.45 -17.41
CA SER A 389 9.40 75.64 -18.06
C SER A 389 10.38 76.24 -19.07
N ARG A 390 9.87 76.76 -20.20
CA ARG A 390 10.68 77.29 -21.30
C ARG A 390 10.77 78.82 -21.21
N THR A 391 11.93 79.37 -21.56
CA THR A 391 12.11 80.82 -21.77
C THR A 391 12.37 81.21 -23.22
N SER A 392 12.85 80.31 -24.10
CA SER A 392 12.84 80.50 -25.57
C SER A 392 13.29 79.24 -26.34
N GLY A 393 13.08 79.23 -27.67
CA GLY A 393 13.33 78.14 -28.60
C GLY A 393 14.73 77.50 -28.52
N GLY A 394 14.77 76.21 -28.22
CA GLY A 394 15.95 75.34 -28.19
C GLY A 394 15.70 74.03 -27.45
N HIS A 395 16.51 72.99 -27.73
CA HIS A 395 16.58 71.77 -26.91
C HIS A 395 17.47 72.04 -25.69
N THR A 396 16.97 71.72 -24.50
CA THR A 396 17.79 71.73 -23.27
C THR A 396 18.17 70.29 -22.93
N VAL A 397 19.48 70.02 -22.83
CA VAL A 397 20.00 68.72 -22.41
C VAL A 397 20.32 68.79 -20.92
N PHE A 398 19.80 67.83 -20.16
CA PHE A 398 20.14 67.69 -18.75
C PHE A 398 21.03 66.47 -18.60
N LYS A 399 22.07 66.57 -17.80
CA LYS A 399 22.96 65.45 -17.52
C LYS A 399 22.79 65.08 -16.06
N ALA A 400 22.05 64.00 -15.81
CA ALA A 400 21.96 63.41 -14.48
C ALA A 400 23.05 62.35 -14.36
N GLY A 401 23.82 62.38 -13.27
CA GLY A 401 24.89 61.42 -13.04
C GLY A 401 25.02 61.04 -11.58
N VAL A 402 25.53 59.83 -11.35
CA VAL A 402 25.90 59.36 -10.01
C VAL A 402 27.40 59.16 -10.01
N LYS A 403 28.07 59.65 -8.96
CA LYS A 403 29.50 59.55 -8.81
C LYS A 403 29.87 58.96 -7.44
N LYS A 404 30.69 57.90 -7.44
CA LYS A 404 31.27 57.31 -6.23
C LYS A 404 32.72 56.90 -6.49
N ASN A 405 33.66 57.33 -5.65
CA ASN A 405 35.08 56.92 -5.70
C ASN A 405 35.73 56.98 -7.11
N GLY A 406 35.40 58.00 -7.90
CA GLY A 406 35.95 58.18 -9.26
C GLY A 406 35.21 57.44 -10.38
N ILE A 407 34.25 56.56 -10.03
CA ILE A 407 33.35 55.90 -10.98
C ILE A 407 32.13 56.81 -11.19
N SER A 408 31.70 57.00 -12.43
CA SER A 408 30.52 57.80 -12.77
C SER A 408 29.61 57.10 -13.77
N GLN A 409 28.33 57.02 -13.46
CA GLN A 409 27.27 56.64 -14.39
C GLN A 409 26.47 57.90 -14.75
N ASN A 410 26.31 58.20 -16.03
CA ASN A 410 25.59 59.40 -16.49
C ASN A 410 24.49 59.02 -17.47
N ALA A 411 23.37 59.75 -17.42
CA ALA A 411 22.34 59.75 -18.45
C ALA A 411 22.12 61.18 -18.95
N PHE A 412 21.86 61.27 -20.25
CA PHE A 412 21.45 62.50 -20.90
C PHE A 412 19.94 62.50 -21.08
N LEU A 413 19.32 63.54 -20.53
CA LEU A 413 17.91 63.81 -20.55
C LEU A 413 17.62 64.81 -21.66
N LEU A 414 16.88 64.34 -22.66
CA LEU A 414 16.35 65.16 -23.74
C LEU A 414 14.84 65.30 -23.49
N PHE A 415 14.40 66.52 -23.20
CA PHE A 415 12.97 66.80 -23.10
C PHE A 415 12.43 67.22 -24.48
N PRO A 416 11.38 66.55 -25.00
CA PRO A 416 10.74 66.95 -26.25
C PRO A 416 10.13 68.35 -26.11
N GLU A 417 10.03 69.09 -27.22
CA GLU A 417 9.58 70.49 -27.20
C GLU A 417 8.17 70.68 -26.65
N ASP A 418 7.32 69.64 -26.73
CA ASP A 418 5.90 69.67 -26.37
C ASP A 418 5.63 69.58 -24.85
N TYR A 419 6.67 69.34 -24.03
CA TYR A 419 6.53 69.15 -22.57
C TYR A 419 6.68 70.43 -21.75
N PHE A 420 6.83 71.58 -22.41
CA PHE A 420 7.03 72.86 -21.75
C PHE A 420 5.79 73.75 -21.92
N SER A 421 5.31 74.35 -20.83
CA SER A 421 4.27 75.38 -20.92
C SER A 421 4.89 76.77 -21.11
N ASP A 422 4.42 77.53 -22.09
CA ASP A 422 4.73 78.95 -22.24
C ASP A 422 4.02 79.76 -21.13
N GLY A 423 4.72 80.05 -20.03
CA GLY A 423 4.13 80.78 -18.91
C GLY A 423 5.16 81.31 -17.92
N ALA A 424 4.96 82.55 -17.48
CA ALA A 424 5.81 83.21 -16.49
C ALA A 424 5.77 82.48 -15.13
N VAL A 425 6.94 82.42 -14.50
CA VAL A 425 7.22 81.85 -13.19
C VAL A 425 6.26 82.40 -12.12
N GLY A 426 5.26 81.61 -11.69
CA GLY A 426 4.35 82.06 -10.62
C GLY A 426 3.19 81.15 -10.19
N ASN A 427 2.79 80.14 -10.97
CA ASN A 427 1.74 79.19 -10.56
C ASN A 427 2.24 77.73 -10.68
N ASP A 428 2.67 77.16 -9.55
CA ASP A 428 3.26 75.81 -9.49
C ASP A 428 2.26 74.66 -9.70
N SER A 429 0.95 74.93 -9.72
CA SER A 429 -0.11 73.91 -9.74
C SER A 429 -0.47 73.35 -11.12
N ALA A 430 0.16 73.79 -12.21
CA ALA A 430 -0.21 73.41 -13.59
C ALA A 430 0.96 72.93 -14.47
N LEU A 431 2.17 72.77 -13.92
CA LEU A 431 3.32 72.29 -14.68
C LEU A 431 3.34 70.75 -14.75
N PRO A 432 3.66 70.13 -15.90
CA PRO A 432 3.78 68.68 -15.99
C PRO A 432 4.98 68.19 -15.17
N ILE A 433 4.74 67.18 -14.32
CA ILE A 433 5.81 66.48 -13.60
C ILE A 433 6.40 65.44 -14.55
N LEU A 434 7.69 65.58 -14.83
CA LEU A 434 8.46 64.66 -15.64
C LEU A 434 9.25 63.74 -14.72
N VAL A 435 9.16 62.43 -14.94
CA VAL A 435 9.86 61.43 -14.11
C VAL A 435 10.99 60.82 -14.92
N HIS A 436 12.21 60.85 -14.38
CA HIS A 436 13.36 60.15 -14.94
C HIS A 436 13.91 59.12 -13.96
N ARG A 437 14.29 57.95 -14.47
CA ARG A 437 14.99 56.92 -13.70
C ARG A 437 16.39 56.70 -14.24
N LEU A 438 17.40 56.98 -13.44
CA LEU A 438 18.78 56.61 -13.72
C LEU A 438 19.08 55.25 -13.08
N ASP A 439 19.28 54.22 -13.91
CA ASP A 439 19.69 52.89 -13.46
C ASP A 439 21.18 52.89 -13.06
N ILE A 440 21.44 52.54 -11.80
CA ILE A 440 22.78 52.44 -11.22
C ILE A 440 23.11 51.04 -10.74
N THR A 441 22.34 50.03 -11.19
CA THR A 441 22.42 48.66 -10.69
C THR A 441 23.84 48.09 -10.82
N GLU A 442 24.46 48.17 -11.99
CA GLU A 442 25.82 47.66 -12.21
C GLU A 442 26.85 48.37 -11.32
N MET A 443 26.66 49.67 -11.10
CA MET A 443 27.54 50.47 -10.26
C MET A 443 27.40 50.10 -8.78
N ALA A 444 26.17 49.80 -8.34
CA ALA A 444 25.88 49.33 -6.99
C ALA A 444 26.45 47.93 -6.74
N LEU A 445 26.16 46.98 -7.63
CA LEU A 445 26.64 45.59 -7.52
C LEU A 445 28.17 45.50 -7.59
N GLY A 446 28.82 46.26 -8.48
CA GLY A 446 30.28 46.32 -8.57
C GLY A 446 30.96 47.04 -7.39
N GLY A 447 30.20 47.83 -6.62
CA GLY A 447 30.68 48.64 -5.51
C GLY A 447 30.49 48.04 -4.12
N GLY A 448 30.20 46.74 -4.03
CA GLY A 448 29.93 46.05 -2.76
C GLY A 448 28.44 45.90 -2.42
N ASP A 449 27.57 45.93 -3.43
CA ASP A 449 26.12 45.80 -3.27
C ASP A 449 25.52 46.86 -2.32
N TRP A 450 24.98 46.46 -1.16
CA TRP A 450 24.44 47.38 -0.17
C TRP A 450 25.49 48.34 0.38
N ASP A 451 26.77 47.93 0.41
CA ASP A 451 27.89 48.78 0.81
C ASP A 451 28.14 49.94 -0.20
N PHE A 452 27.57 49.84 -1.40
CA PHE A 452 27.60 50.93 -2.37
C PHE A 452 26.95 52.21 -1.82
N PHE A 453 25.97 52.11 -0.93
CA PHE A 453 25.26 53.26 -0.39
C PHE A 453 25.85 53.77 0.93
N CYS A 454 26.97 53.19 1.40
CA CYS A 454 27.52 53.48 2.73
C CYS A 454 28.55 54.63 2.76
N GLY A 455 28.51 55.38 3.87
CA GLY A 455 29.63 56.16 4.42
C GLY A 455 29.46 57.68 4.36
N GLY A 456 30.05 58.41 5.32
CA GLY A 456 30.05 59.87 5.34
C GLY A 456 30.67 60.50 4.08
N ALA A 457 32.00 60.70 4.03
CA ALA A 457 32.66 61.29 2.86
C ALA A 457 32.62 60.39 1.60
N ASN A 458 32.32 59.10 1.78
CA ASN A 458 32.43 58.05 0.77
C ASN A 458 31.07 57.57 0.20
N ALA A 459 29.93 58.10 0.68
CA ALA A 459 28.64 57.83 0.06
C ALA A 459 28.63 58.30 -1.40
N PRO A 460 27.84 57.63 -2.29
CA PRO A 460 27.65 58.08 -3.65
C PRO A 460 27.07 59.50 -3.63
N ILE A 461 27.71 60.40 -4.38
CA ILE A 461 27.21 61.75 -4.61
C ILE A 461 26.37 61.69 -5.88
N PHE A 462 25.10 62.00 -5.75
CA PHE A 462 24.22 62.17 -6.90
C PHE A 462 24.39 63.58 -7.44
N GLU A 463 24.91 63.72 -8.65
CA GLU A 463 25.21 65.00 -9.29
C GLU A 463 24.25 65.23 -10.47
N ILE A 464 23.42 66.27 -10.41
CA ILE A 464 22.65 66.73 -11.57
C ILE A 464 23.35 67.94 -12.14
N GLU A 465 23.85 67.81 -13.38
CA GLU A 465 24.49 68.88 -14.15
C GLU A 465 23.54 69.38 -15.25
N PHE A 466 23.35 70.69 -15.30
CA PHE A 466 22.49 71.34 -16.30
C PHE A 466 23.35 71.84 -17.47
N ALA A 467 23.12 71.34 -18.69
CA ALA A 467 23.92 71.69 -19.85
C ALA A 467 23.03 72.05 -21.05
N GLY A 468 22.52 73.28 -21.09
CA GLY A 468 21.74 73.78 -22.22
C GLY A 468 21.73 75.30 -22.31
N ALA A 469 21.56 75.81 -23.53
CA ALA A 469 21.66 77.24 -23.81
C ALA A 469 20.38 78.04 -23.47
N ASN A 470 19.19 77.40 -23.38
CA ASN A 470 17.91 78.10 -23.22
C ASN A 470 16.84 77.25 -22.49
N GLY A 471 16.69 77.39 -21.16
CA GLY A 471 15.60 76.79 -20.38
C GLY A 471 15.93 76.57 -18.90
N PHE A 472 14.92 76.33 -18.06
CA PHE A 472 15.08 75.98 -16.64
C PHE A 472 14.22 74.77 -16.27
N ALA A 473 14.77 73.79 -15.56
CA ALA A 473 14.01 72.73 -14.91
C ALA A 473 14.22 72.79 -13.40
N ARG A 474 13.13 72.65 -12.67
CA ARG A 474 13.10 72.56 -11.21
C ARG A 474 13.03 71.09 -10.83
N ILE A 475 13.79 70.70 -9.83
CA ILE A 475 13.66 69.37 -9.24
C ILE A 475 12.60 69.49 -8.15
N ALA A 476 11.55 68.67 -8.24
CA ALA A 476 10.48 68.61 -7.25
C ALA A 476 10.81 67.60 -6.15
N ASP A 477 11.32 66.43 -6.55
CA ASP A 477 11.64 65.32 -5.65
C ASP A 477 12.73 64.42 -6.26
N VAL A 478 13.50 63.75 -5.41
CA VAL A 478 14.48 62.74 -5.81
C VAL A 478 14.37 61.53 -4.90
N SER A 479 13.94 60.39 -5.41
CA SER A 479 13.87 59.16 -4.61
C SER A 479 14.96 58.17 -5.02
N LEU A 480 15.64 57.58 -4.05
CA LEU A 480 16.46 56.38 -4.26
C LEU A 480 15.56 55.16 -4.15
N ILE A 481 15.44 54.41 -5.24
CA ILE A 481 14.63 53.21 -5.32
C ILE A 481 15.55 51.99 -5.36
N LEU A 482 15.45 51.13 -4.36
CA LEU A 482 16.19 49.87 -4.28
C LEU A 482 15.22 48.69 -4.43
N GLU A 483 15.43 47.85 -5.43
CA GLU A 483 14.72 46.59 -5.59
C GLU A 483 15.61 45.44 -5.12
N TYR A 484 15.11 44.58 -4.25
CA TYR A 484 15.86 43.47 -3.67
C TYR A 484 15.00 42.20 -3.61
N ARG A 485 15.63 41.04 -3.49
CA ARG A 485 14.94 39.78 -3.20
C ARG A 485 14.94 39.50 -1.70
N PRO A 486 13.77 39.56 -1.04
CA PRO A 486 13.63 39.32 0.39
C PRO A 486 14.37 38.08 0.87
N ARG A 487 15.07 38.19 2.00
CA ARG A 487 15.54 37.02 2.75
C ARG A 487 14.31 36.34 3.36
N VAL A 488 13.96 35.16 2.86
CA VAL A 488 12.89 34.34 3.40
C VAL A 488 13.52 33.23 4.23
N SER A 489 13.19 33.20 5.51
CA SER A 489 13.52 32.04 6.34
C SER A 489 12.43 31.00 6.13
N GLU A 490 12.77 29.92 5.44
CA GLU A 490 11.91 28.76 5.32
C GLU A 490 12.36 27.76 6.39
N THR A 491 11.46 27.49 7.34
CA THR A 491 11.72 26.45 8.33
C THR A 491 11.64 25.11 7.65
N ILE A 492 12.66 24.27 7.82
CA ILE A 492 12.80 23.02 7.06
C ILE A 492 12.00 21.86 7.70
N LEU A 493 11.04 22.16 8.57
CA LEU A 493 10.55 21.18 9.57
C LEU A 493 9.23 20.50 9.21
N ASP A 494 8.78 20.63 7.96
CA ASP A 494 7.56 19.95 7.49
C ASP A 494 7.78 18.43 7.29
N ALA A 495 9.03 17.97 7.12
CA ALA A 495 9.39 16.55 7.07
C ALA A 495 10.71 16.25 7.81
N MET A 496 10.62 16.12 9.13
CA MET A 496 11.71 15.57 9.94
C MET A 496 11.85 14.07 9.72
N THR A 497 13.06 13.60 9.48
CA THR A 497 13.38 12.18 9.32
C THR A 497 14.63 11.80 10.09
N ALA A 498 14.80 10.52 10.41
CA ALA A 498 16.02 9.99 11.02
C ALA A 498 16.22 8.53 10.62
N ASP A 499 17.44 8.04 10.72
CA ASP A 499 17.72 6.61 10.61
C ASP A 499 17.45 5.98 11.99
N VAL A 500 16.41 5.14 12.09
CA VAL A 500 15.90 4.62 13.37
C VAL A 500 15.97 3.10 13.39
N GLU A 501 16.57 2.56 14.45
CA GLU A 501 16.61 1.13 14.74
C GLU A 501 15.62 0.78 15.84
N GLY A 502 14.56 0.08 15.46
CA GLY A 502 13.39 -0.16 16.29
C GLY A 502 13.42 -1.47 17.09
N LEU A 503 12.23 -2.05 17.32
CA LEU A 503 11.98 -3.16 18.24
C LEU A 503 13.03 -4.26 18.12
N CYS A 504 13.68 -4.50 19.27
CA CYS A 504 14.76 -5.45 19.48
C CYS A 504 14.28 -6.57 20.41
N ALA A 505 14.67 -7.81 20.14
CA ALA A 505 14.51 -8.93 21.05
C ALA A 505 15.83 -9.18 21.80
N GLU A 506 15.81 -9.19 23.14
CA GLU A 506 16.98 -9.57 23.96
C GLU A 506 18.26 -8.74 23.64
N GLY A 507 18.10 -7.47 23.23
CA GLY A 507 19.20 -6.59 22.82
C GLY A 507 19.65 -6.74 21.35
N ASN A 508 19.07 -7.68 20.60
CA ASN A 508 19.30 -7.89 19.18
C ASN A 508 18.14 -7.33 18.34
N LEU A 509 18.43 -6.80 17.15
CA LEU A 509 17.39 -6.32 16.24
C LEU A 509 16.56 -7.50 15.73
N ALA A 510 15.24 -7.31 15.61
CA ALA A 510 14.41 -8.22 14.82
C ALA A 510 14.82 -8.10 13.35
N ARG A 511 15.72 -8.96 12.88
CA ARG A 511 16.33 -8.89 11.54
C ARG A 511 15.38 -9.34 10.45
N ASN A 512 14.54 -10.34 10.74
CA ASN A 512 13.65 -10.94 9.77
C ASN A 512 12.21 -11.03 10.33
N PRO A 513 11.22 -11.32 9.46
CA PRO A 513 9.82 -11.34 9.85
C PRO A 513 9.49 -12.29 11.01
N ALA A 514 10.19 -13.43 11.14
CA ALA A 514 9.95 -14.39 12.22
C ALA A 514 10.31 -13.82 13.60
N GLU A 515 11.40 -13.05 13.70
CA GLU A 515 11.78 -12.39 14.96
C GLU A 515 10.78 -11.30 15.37
N ALA A 516 10.28 -10.53 14.39
CA ALA A 516 9.25 -9.53 14.63
C ALA A 516 7.95 -10.18 15.15
N VAL A 517 7.51 -11.30 14.56
CA VAL A 517 6.36 -12.06 15.07
C VAL A 517 6.64 -12.62 16.46
N ARG A 518 7.81 -13.22 16.70
CA ARG A 518 8.18 -13.73 18.03
C ARG A 518 8.05 -12.62 19.09
N LEU A 519 8.58 -11.43 18.79
CA LEU A 519 8.52 -10.29 19.69
C LEU A 519 7.08 -9.81 19.98
N LEU A 520 6.20 -9.78 18.97
CA LEU A 520 4.78 -9.44 19.17
C LEU A 520 4.03 -10.49 20.00
N LEU A 521 4.40 -11.75 19.87
CA LEU A 521 3.81 -12.86 20.63
C LEU A 521 4.27 -12.85 22.09
N THR A 522 5.56 -12.65 22.36
CA THR A 522 6.13 -12.88 23.70
C THR A 522 6.29 -11.62 24.55
N SER A 523 6.33 -10.43 23.95
CA SER A 523 6.54 -9.19 24.73
C SER A 523 5.34 -8.89 25.64
N PRO A 524 5.57 -8.52 26.92
CA PRO A 524 4.50 -8.06 27.82
C PRO A 524 3.73 -6.84 27.32
N ASP A 525 4.35 -6.00 26.49
CA ASP A 525 3.71 -4.82 25.90
C ASP A 525 2.69 -5.15 24.81
N PHE A 526 2.68 -6.40 24.33
CA PHE A 526 1.82 -6.92 23.26
C PHE A 526 0.96 -8.09 23.76
N MET A 527 1.21 -9.32 23.31
CA MET A 527 0.42 -10.51 23.71
C MET A 527 0.91 -11.16 25.01
N GLY A 528 2.18 -11.00 25.38
CA GLY A 528 2.73 -11.51 26.63
C GLY A 528 2.69 -13.04 26.78
N LEU A 529 2.76 -13.79 25.67
CA LEU A 529 2.87 -15.25 25.74
C LEU A 529 4.19 -15.66 26.40
N PRO A 530 4.18 -16.72 27.24
CA PRO A 530 5.41 -17.30 27.77
C PRO A 530 6.37 -17.67 26.63
N ALA A 531 7.67 -17.42 26.81
CA ALA A 531 8.66 -17.66 25.76
C ALA A 531 8.78 -19.14 25.38
N ASP A 532 8.50 -20.04 26.32
CA ASP A 532 8.43 -21.49 26.13
C ASP A 532 7.16 -21.94 25.40
N ALA A 533 6.17 -21.07 25.24
CA ALA A 533 5.01 -21.32 24.38
C ALA A 533 5.36 -21.21 22.88
N ILE A 534 6.57 -20.80 22.51
CA ILE A 534 7.04 -20.81 21.12
C ILE A 534 7.85 -22.09 20.89
N ASP A 535 7.43 -22.91 19.91
CA ASP A 535 8.20 -24.09 19.54
C ASP A 535 9.55 -23.69 18.94
N LYS A 536 10.60 -23.83 19.74
CA LYS A 536 11.96 -23.41 19.41
C LYS A 536 12.46 -24.02 18.11
N VAL A 537 12.11 -25.28 17.83
CA VAL A 537 12.61 -26.00 16.65
C VAL A 537 11.99 -25.44 15.38
N SER A 538 10.67 -25.26 15.34
CA SER A 538 10.00 -24.68 14.17
C SER A 538 10.39 -23.22 13.94
N PHE A 539 10.50 -22.41 15.00
CA PHE A 539 11.00 -21.04 14.91
C PHE A 539 12.42 -21.00 14.31
N GLN A 540 13.36 -21.79 14.82
CA GLN A 540 14.74 -21.83 14.32
C GLN A 540 14.82 -22.24 12.85
N LYS A 541 13.97 -23.18 12.41
CA LYS A 541 13.91 -23.59 11.00
C LYS A 541 13.46 -22.46 10.08
N ILE A 542 12.38 -21.76 10.43
CA ILE A 542 11.88 -20.65 9.62
C ILE A 542 12.86 -19.47 9.67
N HIS A 543 13.39 -19.14 10.84
CA HIS A 543 14.41 -18.11 11.01
C HIS A 543 15.64 -18.36 10.12
N ALA A 544 16.22 -19.56 10.18
CA ALA A 544 17.37 -19.92 9.35
C ALA A 544 17.06 -19.90 7.86
N LYS A 545 15.84 -20.27 7.45
CA LYS A 545 15.38 -20.17 6.07
C LYS A 545 15.34 -18.71 5.61
N LEU A 546 14.69 -17.83 6.38
CA LEU A 546 14.59 -16.40 6.07
C LEU A 546 15.97 -15.74 5.96
N ASP A 547 16.88 -16.09 6.87
CA ASP A 547 18.27 -15.62 6.84
C ASP A 547 19.02 -16.12 5.59
N ALA A 548 18.84 -17.39 5.22
CA ALA A 548 19.44 -17.96 4.01
C ALA A 548 18.88 -17.33 2.72
N ASP A 549 17.60 -16.99 2.72
CA ASP A 549 16.92 -16.29 1.62
C ASP A 549 17.25 -14.78 1.60
N GLY A 550 17.98 -14.26 2.60
CA GLY A 550 18.36 -12.85 2.71
C GLY A 550 17.19 -11.91 3.02
N ILE A 551 16.10 -12.42 3.60
CA ILE A 551 14.88 -11.68 3.88
C ILE A 551 15.07 -10.84 5.15
N ILE A 552 15.03 -9.51 4.99
CA ILE A 552 15.13 -8.53 6.09
C ILE A 552 13.75 -7.93 6.35
N TYR A 553 13.43 -7.63 7.61
CA TYR A 553 12.18 -6.98 8.00
C TYR A 553 12.39 -5.58 8.58
N ASP A 554 12.51 -4.62 7.68
CA ASP A 554 12.52 -3.21 8.00
C ASP A 554 11.13 -2.64 7.73
N ALA A 555 10.33 -2.48 8.78
CA ALA A 555 8.96 -2.00 8.65
C ALA A 555 8.57 -0.96 9.71
N ARG A 556 7.70 -0.05 9.30
CA ARG A 556 7.08 0.94 10.18
C ARG A 556 5.56 0.77 10.15
N ILE A 557 4.97 0.53 11.32
CA ILE A 557 3.52 0.52 11.48
C ILE A 557 3.10 1.90 12.02
N ASN A 558 2.33 2.65 11.25
CA ASN A 558 1.90 4.02 11.57
C ASN A 558 0.39 4.23 11.44
N ARG A 559 -0.36 3.13 11.27
CA ARG A 559 -1.83 3.11 11.20
C ARG A 559 -2.40 2.32 12.36
N GLN A 560 -3.55 2.76 12.87
CA GLN A 560 -4.25 2.03 13.91
C GLN A 560 -4.69 0.66 13.36
N GLN A 561 -4.18 -0.41 13.97
CA GLN A 561 -4.57 -1.78 13.65
C GLN A 561 -4.44 -2.69 14.87
N THR A 562 -5.03 -3.88 14.79
CA THR A 562 -4.95 -4.88 15.83
C THR A 562 -3.60 -5.60 15.80
N ILE A 563 -3.18 -6.20 16.91
CA ILE A 563 -1.96 -7.02 16.95
C ILE A 563 -2.06 -8.17 15.93
N LEU A 564 -3.24 -8.79 15.80
CA LEU A 564 -3.47 -9.87 14.84
C LEU A 564 -3.21 -9.43 13.39
N ASN A 565 -3.70 -8.24 13.01
CA ASN A 565 -3.50 -7.70 11.67
C ASN A 565 -2.03 -7.37 11.41
N ALA A 566 -1.33 -6.81 12.40
CA ALA A 566 0.11 -6.57 12.31
C ALA A 566 0.89 -7.87 12.12
N ILE A 567 0.58 -8.92 12.89
CA ILE A 567 1.19 -10.25 12.71
C ILE A 567 0.88 -10.77 11.30
N ALA A 568 -0.36 -10.65 10.82
CA ALA A 568 -0.74 -11.10 9.48
C ALA A 568 0.07 -10.42 8.37
N GLU A 569 0.32 -9.13 8.47
CA GLU A 569 1.17 -8.40 7.52
C GLU A 569 2.62 -8.89 7.56
N ILE A 570 3.16 -9.09 8.76
CA ILE A 570 4.54 -9.59 8.94
C ILE A 570 4.68 -11.01 8.37
N LEU A 571 3.71 -11.90 8.63
CA LEU A 571 3.69 -13.27 8.10
C LEU A 571 3.70 -13.29 6.58
N LYS A 572 2.88 -12.44 5.94
CA LYS A 572 2.85 -12.28 4.48
C LYS A 572 4.19 -11.79 3.94
N ALA A 573 4.79 -10.79 4.59
CA ALA A 573 6.08 -10.26 4.19
C ALA A 573 7.20 -11.33 4.26
N GLY A 574 7.09 -12.29 5.18
CA GLY A 574 8.07 -13.36 5.34
C GLY A 574 7.75 -14.68 4.63
N ASP A 575 6.65 -14.82 3.88
CA ASP A 575 6.26 -16.08 3.25
C ASP A 575 6.23 -17.27 4.25
N PHE A 576 5.67 -17.06 5.44
CA PHE A 576 5.47 -18.10 6.47
C PHE A 576 4.15 -17.93 7.22
N ARG A 577 3.75 -18.95 7.99
CA ARG A 577 2.52 -18.94 8.82
C ARG A 577 2.81 -19.43 10.23
N ILE A 578 1.87 -19.21 11.14
CA ILE A 578 1.91 -19.77 12.49
C ILE A 578 0.67 -20.63 12.76
N ALA A 579 0.83 -21.64 13.61
CA ALA A 579 -0.27 -22.47 14.10
C ALA A 579 -0.18 -22.58 15.62
N HIS A 580 -1.31 -22.47 16.31
CA HIS A 580 -1.40 -22.71 17.75
C HIS A 580 -1.75 -24.18 17.98
N GLU A 581 -0.81 -24.94 18.56
CA GLU A 581 -0.96 -26.34 18.93
C GLU A 581 -0.96 -26.50 20.46
N ALA A 582 -1.27 -27.70 20.95
CA ALA A 582 -1.38 -27.94 22.40
C ALA A 582 -0.05 -27.78 23.18
N ASP A 583 1.09 -27.82 22.47
CA ASP A 583 2.42 -27.64 23.04
C ASP A 583 2.98 -26.22 22.79
N GLY A 584 2.21 -25.33 22.15
CA GLY A 584 2.61 -23.96 21.85
C GLY A 584 2.37 -23.51 20.39
N VAL A 585 2.89 -22.34 20.05
CA VAL A 585 2.85 -21.73 18.72
C VAL A 585 4.01 -22.26 17.86
N ARG A 586 3.68 -22.83 16.71
CA ARG A 586 4.65 -23.34 15.72
C ARG A 586 4.72 -22.45 14.50
N PHE A 587 5.93 -22.30 13.97
CA PHE A 587 6.23 -21.53 12.76
C PHE A 587 6.34 -22.49 11.58
N LEU A 588 5.49 -22.31 10.57
CA LEU A 588 5.38 -23.20 9.42
C LEU A 588 5.64 -22.43 8.12
N PRO A 589 6.13 -23.06 7.05
CA PRO A 589 6.21 -22.41 5.74
C PRO A 589 4.83 -21.93 5.27
N ALA A 590 4.79 -20.85 4.49
CA ALA A 590 3.54 -20.38 3.91
C ALA A 590 2.95 -21.45 2.99
N LEU A 591 1.62 -21.46 2.93
CA LEU A 591 0.89 -22.18 1.91
C LEU A 591 1.03 -21.34 0.64
N ARG A 592 1.88 -21.77 -0.30
CA ARG A 592 2.13 -21.00 -1.52
C ARG A 592 0.97 -21.16 -2.49
N HIS A 593 0.17 -20.11 -2.64
CA HIS A 593 -0.79 -19.98 -3.73
C HIS A 593 -0.05 -20.09 -5.09
N PRO A 594 -0.43 -20.95 -6.04
CA PRO A 594 0.38 -21.25 -7.22
C PRO A 594 0.19 -20.20 -8.33
N ALA A 595 -0.53 -19.11 -8.06
CA ALA A 595 -0.79 -18.06 -9.05
C ALA A 595 0.41 -17.11 -9.25
N ALA A 596 1.39 -17.08 -8.33
CA ALA A 596 2.52 -16.14 -8.38
C ALA A 596 3.75 -16.65 -9.17
N LEU A 597 3.75 -17.93 -9.53
CA LEU A 597 4.69 -18.52 -10.49
C LEU A 597 3.80 -18.97 -11.64
N GLY A 598 4.00 -18.50 -12.87
CA GLY A 598 3.23 -18.91 -14.05
C GLY A 598 3.38 -20.40 -14.44
N GLU A 599 3.66 -21.27 -13.47
CA GLU A 599 3.67 -22.72 -13.58
C GLU A 599 2.27 -23.22 -13.23
N THR A 600 1.44 -23.41 -14.25
CA THR A 600 0.25 -24.25 -14.14
C THR A 600 0.75 -25.66 -13.81
N ARG A 601 0.59 -26.09 -12.56
CA ARG A 601 0.89 -27.48 -12.20
C ARG A 601 -0.29 -28.34 -12.63
N GLU A 602 -0.11 -29.12 -13.68
CA GLU A 602 -1.03 -30.22 -13.99
C GLU A 602 -0.69 -31.37 -13.04
N HIS A 603 -1.63 -31.72 -12.18
CA HIS A 603 -1.54 -32.87 -11.30
C HIS A 603 -2.43 -33.99 -11.88
N ASP A 604 -1.82 -35.05 -12.40
CA ASP A 604 -2.51 -36.31 -12.70
C ASP A 604 -2.88 -36.97 -11.36
N PHE A 605 -4.04 -36.61 -10.81
CA PHE A 605 -4.51 -37.14 -9.54
C PHE A 605 -5.62 -38.18 -9.78
N GLU A 606 -5.34 -39.45 -9.48
CA GLU A 606 -6.30 -40.54 -9.67
C GLU A 606 -7.27 -40.60 -8.47
N ILE A 607 -8.51 -40.18 -8.67
CA ILE A 607 -9.55 -40.25 -7.62
C ILE A 607 -10.27 -41.59 -7.69
N THR A 608 -9.62 -42.66 -7.23
CA THR A 608 -10.20 -44.02 -7.28
C THR A 608 -11.26 -44.30 -6.20
N SER A 609 -11.41 -43.45 -5.19
CA SER A 609 -12.29 -43.69 -4.03
C SER A 609 -12.95 -42.42 -3.48
N ALA A 610 -13.55 -41.60 -4.32
CA ALA A 610 -14.34 -40.44 -3.89
C ALA A 610 -15.83 -40.75 -3.76
N LEU A 611 -16.47 -40.17 -2.74
CA LEU A 611 -17.92 -40.07 -2.69
C LEU A 611 -18.34 -38.80 -3.45
N ILE A 612 -18.98 -38.96 -4.61
CA ILE A 612 -19.59 -37.84 -5.35
C ILE A 612 -20.97 -37.58 -4.74
N LEU A 613 -21.21 -36.35 -4.27
CA LEU A 613 -22.39 -36.00 -3.47
C LEU A 613 -23.61 -35.53 -4.29
N ASN A 614 -23.48 -35.43 -5.61
CA ASN A 614 -24.60 -35.05 -6.48
C ASN A 614 -25.19 -36.31 -7.13
N ASP A 615 -26.47 -36.57 -6.89
CA ASP A 615 -27.18 -37.77 -7.38
C ASP A 615 -27.33 -37.83 -8.92
N GLU A 616 -27.03 -36.75 -9.66
CA GLU A 616 -26.92 -36.76 -11.13
C GLU A 616 -25.77 -35.84 -11.61
N PRO A 617 -24.83 -36.32 -12.45
CA PRO A 617 -23.81 -35.45 -13.05
C PRO A 617 -24.46 -34.52 -14.09
N PRO A 618 -24.11 -33.22 -14.10
CA PRO A 618 -24.72 -32.27 -15.03
C PRO A 618 -24.33 -32.59 -16.48
N LEU A 619 -25.32 -33.02 -17.28
CA LEU A 619 -25.20 -33.16 -18.74
C LEU A 619 -25.00 -31.77 -19.37
N CYS A 620 -23.77 -31.44 -19.77
CA CYS A 620 -23.49 -30.24 -20.55
C CYS A 620 -23.93 -30.43 -22.02
N ILE A 621 -25.02 -29.79 -22.42
CA ILE A 621 -25.37 -29.58 -23.84
C ILE A 621 -24.94 -28.15 -24.22
N PRO A 622 -24.01 -27.95 -25.17
CA PRO A 622 -23.76 -26.62 -25.71
C PRO A 622 -24.91 -26.26 -26.67
N THR A 623 -25.96 -25.63 -26.17
CA THR A 623 -26.80 -24.77 -27.03
C THR A 623 -26.07 -23.45 -27.23
N ARG A 624 -26.11 -22.92 -28.46
CA ARG A 624 -25.46 -21.65 -28.83
C ARG A 624 -25.80 -20.57 -27.79
N GLY A 625 -24.82 -20.22 -26.95
CA GLY A 625 -24.84 -19.01 -26.13
C GLY A 625 -24.90 -19.16 -24.60
N SER A 626 -24.96 -20.36 -24.02
CA SER A 626 -24.94 -20.50 -22.55
C SER A 626 -24.47 -21.87 -22.09
N ALA A 627 -23.18 -22.02 -21.78
CA ALA A 627 -22.67 -23.16 -21.03
C ALA A 627 -22.77 -22.86 -19.54
N SER A 628 -23.80 -23.40 -18.84
CA SER A 628 -23.75 -23.45 -17.38
C SER A 628 -22.73 -24.52 -16.99
N LEU A 629 -21.56 -24.08 -16.52
CA LEU A 629 -20.49 -24.96 -16.00
C LEU A 629 -20.99 -25.58 -14.69
N GLY A 630 -21.26 -26.88 -14.69
CA GLY A 630 -21.63 -27.61 -13.48
C GLY A 630 -20.44 -27.74 -12.53
N GLU A 631 -20.71 -27.63 -11.23
CA GLU A 631 -19.74 -27.88 -10.17
C GLU A 631 -20.01 -29.25 -9.54
N VAL A 632 -18.97 -30.08 -9.41
CA VAL A 632 -19.04 -31.38 -8.76
C VAL A 632 -18.37 -31.28 -7.39
N CYS A 633 -19.03 -31.78 -6.36
CA CYS A 633 -18.50 -31.79 -5.00
C CYS A 633 -17.89 -33.15 -4.70
N VAL A 634 -16.62 -33.15 -4.31
CA VAL A 634 -15.85 -34.36 -3.98
C VAL A 634 -15.24 -34.23 -2.60
N ARG A 635 -15.41 -35.27 -1.78
CA ARG A 635 -14.77 -35.38 -0.48
C ARG A 635 -13.53 -36.27 -0.56
N LEU A 636 -12.40 -35.75 -0.09
CA LEU A 636 -11.11 -36.43 -0.11
C LEU A 636 -10.47 -36.45 1.28
N PRO A 637 -9.63 -37.45 1.59
CA PRO A 637 -8.82 -37.46 2.81
C PRO A 637 -7.89 -36.24 2.89
N LEU A 638 -7.56 -35.80 4.10
CA LEU A 638 -6.64 -34.66 4.35
C LEU A 638 -5.25 -34.81 3.70
N ALA A 639 -4.83 -36.03 3.33
CA ALA A 639 -3.61 -36.23 2.54
C ALA A 639 -3.66 -35.53 1.16
N ALA A 640 -4.86 -35.25 0.64
CA ALA A 640 -5.10 -34.50 -0.59
C ALA A 640 -5.07 -32.97 -0.39
N VAL A 641 -4.69 -32.47 0.79
CA VAL A 641 -4.59 -31.02 1.12
C VAL A 641 -3.61 -30.24 0.24
N HIS A 642 -2.78 -30.94 -0.54
CA HIS A 642 -1.87 -30.33 -1.51
C HIS A 642 -2.59 -29.79 -2.76
N LEU A 643 -3.89 -30.06 -2.91
CA LEU A 643 -4.73 -29.55 -3.97
C LEU A 643 -5.32 -28.18 -3.61
N GLU A 644 -5.09 -27.18 -4.45
CA GLU A 644 -5.40 -25.78 -4.22
C GLU A 644 -6.40 -25.23 -5.23
N ARG A 645 -7.08 -24.12 -4.88
CA ARG A 645 -8.00 -23.44 -5.81
C ARG A 645 -7.23 -22.98 -7.05
N GLY A 646 -7.73 -23.34 -8.22
CA GLY A 646 -7.08 -23.09 -9.51
C GLY A 646 -6.27 -24.28 -10.04
N ASP A 647 -6.01 -25.30 -9.22
CA ASP A 647 -5.35 -26.51 -9.70
C ASP A 647 -6.25 -27.24 -10.70
N ARG A 648 -5.62 -27.73 -11.76
CA ARG A 648 -6.26 -28.60 -12.75
C ARG A 648 -6.09 -30.04 -12.31
N ILE A 649 -7.22 -30.72 -12.19
CA ILE A 649 -7.27 -32.13 -11.83
C ILE A 649 -7.95 -32.92 -12.94
N ARG A 650 -7.45 -34.13 -13.18
CA ARG A 650 -8.13 -35.14 -13.98
C ARG A 650 -8.96 -36.02 -13.05
N LEU A 651 -10.23 -36.24 -13.37
CA LEU A 651 -11.11 -37.11 -12.61
C LEU A 651 -11.05 -38.53 -13.18
N MET A 652 -10.83 -39.53 -12.34
CA MET A 652 -10.77 -40.93 -12.74
C MET A 652 -11.87 -41.70 -12.01
N HIS A 653 -13.11 -41.58 -12.50
CA HIS A 653 -14.28 -42.14 -11.84
C HIS A 653 -15.26 -42.74 -12.87
N GLU A 654 -15.05 -44.02 -13.18
CA GLU A 654 -15.81 -44.77 -14.21
C GLU A 654 -17.32 -44.73 -14.00
N ALA A 655 -17.79 -44.83 -12.76
CA ALA A 655 -19.21 -44.89 -12.43
C ALA A 655 -19.98 -43.59 -12.71
N SER A 656 -19.31 -42.43 -12.77
CA SER A 656 -19.96 -41.12 -12.96
C SER A 656 -19.84 -40.56 -14.37
N ARG A 657 -19.26 -41.32 -15.32
CA ARG A 657 -18.98 -40.88 -16.71
C ARG A 657 -18.04 -39.66 -16.80
N LEU A 658 -17.39 -39.30 -15.68
CA LEU A 658 -16.38 -38.25 -15.59
C LEU A 658 -14.95 -38.83 -15.69
N ASN A 659 -14.81 -40.08 -16.13
CA ASN A 659 -13.49 -40.69 -16.33
C ASN A 659 -12.71 -39.87 -17.36
N GLU A 660 -11.51 -39.45 -16.99
CA GLU A 660 -10.63 -38.53 -17.72
C GLU A 660 -11.17 -37.09 -17.91
N ALA A 661 -12.22 -36.69 -17.18
CA ALA A 661 -12.72 -35.32 -17.23
C ALA A 661 -11.77 -34.34 -16.51
N PHE A 662 -11.58 -33.15 -17.07
CA PHE A 662 -10.76 -32.11 -16.44
C PHE A 662 -11.64 -31.13 -15.65
N GLY A 663 -11.19 -30.83 -14.44
CA GLY A 663 -11.82 -29.85 -13.57
C GLY A 663 -10.79 -28.87 -13.02
N GLU A 664 -11.26 -27.67 -12.72
CA GLU A 664 -10.52 -26.72 -11.90
C GLU A 664 -11.11 -26.74 -10.49
N ILE A 665 -10.27 -26.77 -9.48
CA ILE A 665 -10.73 -26.60 -8.11
C ILE A 665 -11.25 -25.17 -7.95
N ALA A 666 -12.56 -25.02 -7.86
CA ALA A 666 -13.24 -23.72 -7.76
C ALA A 666 -13.45 -23.27 -6.33
N ARG A 667 -13.70 -24.22 -5.42
CA ARG A 667 -13.74 -23.99 -3.98
C ARG A 667 -13.09 -25.14 -3.23
N TRP A 668 -12.57 -24.81 -2.06
CA TRP A 668 -11.90 -25.72 -1.16
C TRP A 668 -12.37 -25.41 0.26
N SER A 669 -12.82 -26.41 0.99
CA SER A 669 -13.19 -26.27 2.39
C SER A 669 -12.81 -27.51 3.18
N LEU A 670 -12.35 -27.32 4.41
CA LEU A 670 -12.27 -28.40 5.36
C LEU A 670 -13.70 -28.72 5.84
N ALA A 671 -14.29 -29.81 5.34
CA ALA A 671 -15.65 -30.21 5.70
C ALA A 671 -15.68 -30.91 7.06
N GLU A 672 -14.65 -31.73 7.34
CA GLU A 672 -14.46 -32.45 8.59
C GLU A 672 -12.94 -32.44 8.93
N PRO A 673 -12.53 -32.73 10.18
CA PRO A 673 -11.13 -32.59 10.63
C PRO A 673 -10.08 -33.36 9.80
N ASP A 674 -10.50 -34.40 9.10
CA ASP A 674 -9.70 -35.33 8.30
C ASP A 674 -10.16 -35.40 6.83
N CYS A 675 -11.10 -34.55 6.43
CA CYS A 675 -11.71 -34.56 5.11
C CYS A 675 -11.78 -33.16 4.52
N ILE A 676 -11.24 -33.02 3.31
CA ILE A 676 -11.40 -31.82 2.49
C ILE A 676 -12.57 -32.04 1.53
N GLU A 677 -13.45 -31.05 1.44
CA GLU A 677 -14.45 -30.95 0.39
C GLU A 677 -13.94 -30.01 -0.69
N LEU A 678 -13.84 -30.53 -1.90
CA LEU A 678 -13.48 -29.80 -3.10
C LEU A 678 -14.74 -29.57 -3.93
N GLY A 679 -15.02 -28.31 -4.25
CA GLY A 679 -15.93 -27.97 -5.33
C GLY A 679 -15.14 -27.81 -6.61
N ILE A 680 -15.34 -28.73 -7.54
CA ILE A 680 -14.60 -28.85 -8.78
C ILE A 680 -15.49 -28.31 -9.90
N ARG A 681 -15.10 -27.19 -10.47
CA ARG A 681 -15.78 -26.66 -11.66
C ARG A 681 -15.28 -27.45 -12.86
N LEU A 682 -16.17 -28.22 -13.48
CA LEU A 682 -15.82 -28.97 -14.67
C LEU A 682 -15.50 -27.99 -15.79
N ILE A 683 -14.34 -28.14 -16.40
CA ILE A 683 -13.98 -27.39 -17.61
C ILE A 683 -14.57 -28.22 -18.75
N CYS A 684 -15.62 -27.72 -19.43
CA CYS A 684 -16.40 -28.42 -20.47
C CYS A 684 -15.73 -29.71 -20.99
N ALA A 685 -16.12 -30.87 -20.44
CA ALA A 685 -15.40 -32.13 -20.60
C ALA A 685 -15.40 -32.71 -22.04
N GLY A 686 -16.12 -32.07 -22.96
CA GLY A 686 -16.30 -32.54 -24.33
C GLY A 686 -17.68 -32.18 -24.88
N ALA A 687 -17.99 -32.72 -26.06
CA ALA A 687 -19.32 -32.62 -26.65
C ALA A 687 -19.69 -33.94 -27.34
N ALA A 688 -20.97 -34.33 -27.26
CA ALA A 688 -21.50 -35.41 -28.08
C ALA A 688 -21.54 -34.93 -29.54
N VAL A 689 -20.72 -35.55 -30.40
CA VAL A 689 -20.69 -35.25 -31.84
C VAL A 689 -21.71 -36.05 -32.62
N TRP A 690 -22.19 -37.15 -32.03
CA TRP A 690 -23.34 -37.91 -32.49
C TRP A 690 -24.01 -38.59 -31.29
N ARG A 691 -25.35 -38.72 -31.31
CA ARG A 691 -26.12 -39.27 -30.18
C ARG A 691 -27.39 -39.97 -30.67
N PHE A 692 -27.62 -41.18 -30.16
CA PHE A 692 -28.92 -41.86 -30.25
C PHE A 692 -29.72 -41.68 -28.96
N ASP A 693 -29.12 -42.04 -27.82
CA ASP A 693 -29.67 -41.84 -26.46
C ASP A 693 -28.54 -41.48 -25.48
N ASP A 694 -28.81 -41.45 -24.17
CA ASP A 694 -27.81 -41.13 -23.13
C ASP A 694 -26.79 -42.24 -22.89
N GLU A 695 -26.97 -43.43 -23.47
CA GLU A 695 -26.11 -44.60 -23.28
C GLU A 695 -25.34 -44.96 -24.55
N THR A 696 -25.79 -44.48 -25.72
CA THR A 696 -25.23 -44.79 -27.02
C THR A 696 -24.94 -43.49 -27.79
N LEU A 697 -23.67 -43.07 -27.74
CA LEU A 697 -23.22 -41.78 -28.27
C LEU A 697 -21.72 -41.78 -28.59
N LEU A 698 -21.32 -40.82 -29.43
CA LEU A 698 -19.92 -40.52 -29.72
C LEU A 698 -19.53 -39.23 -29.00
N TRP A 699 -18.57 -39.33 -28.07
CA TRP A 699 -18.13 -38.23 -27.23
C TRP A 699 -16.76 -37.74 -27.64
N ARG A 700 -16.66 -36.47 -28.03
CA ARG A 700 -15.36 -35.82 -28.28
C ARG A 700 -14.88 -35.14 -27.00
N GLN A 701 -13.74 -35.54 -26.48
CA GLN A 701 -13.14 -34.92 -25.29
C GLN A 701 -12.63 -33.50 -25.60
N ALA A 702 -12.68 -32.61 -24.62
CA ALA A 702 -12.06 -31.30 -24.75
C ALA A 702 -10.57 -31.36 -24.41
N PHE A 703 -9.76 -30.49 -25.03
CA PHE A 703 -8.31 -30.31 -24.83
C PHE A 703 -7.40 -31.44 -25.33
N GLN A 704 -7.91 -32.66 -25.51
CA GLN A 704 -7.25 -33.73 -26.26
C GLN A 704 -8.11 -34.13 -27.46
N PRO A 705 -7.57 -34.28 -28.69
CA PRO A 705 -8.35 -34.72 -29.84
C PRO A 705 -8.58 -36.23 -29.73
N VAL A 706 -9.52 -36.63 -28.89
CA VAL A 706 -9.93 -38.04 -28.69
C VAL A 706 -11.44 -38.14 -28.88
N LEU A 707 -11.87 -39.18 -29.59
CA LEU A 707 -13.27 -39.53 -29.77
C LEU A 707 -13.54 -40.89 -29.13
N ILE A 708 -14.43 -40.92 -28.14
CA ILE A 708 -14.80 -42.12 -27.39
C ILE A 708 -16.18 -42.60 -27.85
N PHE A 709 -16.29 -43.90 -28.10
CA PHE A 709 -17.50 -44.55 -28.58
C PHE A 709 -18.17 -45.25 -27.40
N TYR A 710 -19.34 -44.75 -27.01
CA TYR A 710 -20.18 -45.38 -25.99
C TYR A 710 -21.31 -46.16 -26.65
N ILE A 711 -21.48 -47.42 -26.26
CA ILE A 711 -22.60 -48.27 -26.67
C ILE A 711 -23.20 -48.88 -25.42
N ARG A 712 -24.50 -48.61 -25.16
CA ARG A 712 -25.23 -49.08 -23.97
C ARG A 712 -24.47 -48.80 -22.65
N GLY A 713 -23.92 -47.60 -22.53
CA GLY A 713 -23.27 -47.08 -21.33
C GLY A 713 -21.80 -47.50 -21.17
N ARG A 714 -21.27 -48.34 -22.06
CA ARG A 714 -19.88 -48.81 -22.02
C ARG A 714 -19.03 -48.10 -23.06
N ALA A 715 -17.85 -47.60 -22.68
CA ALA A 715 -16.82 -47.15 -23.61
C ALA A 715 -16.22 -48.38 -24.30
N VAL A 716 -16.45 -48.52 -25.60
CA VAL A 716 -16.09 -49.74 -26.35
C VAL A 716 -14.95 -49.54 -27.35
N ALA A 717 -14.72 -48.28 -27.77
CA ALA A 717 -13.62 -47.90 -28.64
C ALA A 717 -13.22 -46.44 -28.39
N ARG A 718 -11.99 -46.08 -28.79
CA ARG A 718 -11.49 -44.70 -28.83
C ARG A 718 -10.61 -44.48 -30.06
N LEU A 719 -10.70 -43.29 -30.64
CA LEU A 719 -9.86 -42.81 -31.74
C LEU A 719 -9.05 -41.60 -31.27
N GLU A 720 -7.72 -41.63 -31.40
CA GLU A 720 -6.78 -40.61 -30.93
C GLU A 720 -6.25 -39.73 -32.08
N ALA A 721 -5.65 -38.58 -31.74
CA ALA A 721 -5.23 -37.52 -32.69
C ALA A 721 -4.13 -37.92 -33.67
N ASP A 722 -3.28 -38.84 -33.26
CA ASP A 722 -2.25 -39.47 -34.11
C ASP A 722 -2.86 -40.55 -35.03
N GLY A 723 -4.14 -40.82 -34.84
CA GLY A 723 -4.98 -41.75 -35.58
C GLY A 723 -4.98 -43.16 -35.00
N ASN A 724 -4.37 -43.41 -33.83
CA ASN A 724 -4.48 -44.70 -33.17
C ASN A 724 -5.95 -45.02 -32.83
N PHE A 725 -6.41 -46.21 -33.25
CA PHE A 725 -7.78 -46.68 -32.98
C PHE A 725 -7.73 -47.91 -32.09
N ALA A 726 -8.18 -47.72 -30.85
CA ALA A 726 -8.20 -48.78 -29.84
C ALA A 726 -9.64 -49.21 -29.56
N PHE A 727 -9.88 -50.50 -29.50
CA PHE A 727 -11.19 -51.07 -29.15
C PHE A 727 -11.04 -52.32 -28.28
N LEU A 728 -12.08 -52.64 -27.50
CA LEU A 728 -12.04 -53.72 -26.50
C LEU A 728 -12.16 -55.12 -27.09
N GLY A 729 -12.78 -55.26 -28.27
CA GLY A 729 -13.01 -56.55 -28.92
C GLY A 729 -11.96 -56.88 -29.98
N GLU A 730 -12.35 -57.67 -30.97
CA GLU A 730 -11.49 -58.07 -32.10
C GLU A 730 -11.99 -57.45 -33.42
N ALA A 731 -11.09 -57.19 -34.36
CA ALA A 731 -11.46 -56.85 -35.73
C ALA A 731 -11.89 -58.11 -36.49
N ARG A 732 -13.05 -58.05 -37.13
CA ARG A 732 -13.60 -59.15 -37.94
C ARG A 732 -13.86 -58.66 -39.37
N GLU A 733 -12.92 -59.00 -40.24
CA GLU A 733 -12.95 -58.67 -41.66
C GLU A 733 -13.97 -59.54 -42.42
N GLY A 734 -14.69 -58.93 -43.36
CA GLY A 734 -15.73 -59.62 -44.15
C GLY A 734 -16.93 -60.09 -43.32
N ALA A 735 -17.06 -59.66 -42.06
CA ALA A 735 -18.09 -60.11 -41.13
C ALA A 735 -19.35 -59.22 -41.12
N LEU A 736 -19.36 -58.16 -41.93
CA LEU A 736 -20.50 -57.24 -42.04
C LEU A 736 -21.29 -57.47 -43.33
N GLU A 737 -22.58 -57.79 -43.19
CA GLU A 737 -23.52 -57.87 -44.33
C GLU A 737 -23.85 -56.50 -44.91
N GLU A 738 -24.18 -56.46 -46.20
CA GLU A 738 -24.59 -55.23 -46.86
C GLU A 738 -25.95 -54.73 -46.35
N GLN A 739 -25.96 -53.52 -45.78
CA GLN A 739 -27.16 -52.91 -45.20
C GLN A 739 -27.28 -51.43 -45.63
N SER A 740 -28.49 -51.00 -45.99
CA SER A 740 -28.79 -49.59 -46.25
C SER A 740 -29.02 -48.82 -44.95
N LEU A 741 -28.50 -47.59 -44.86
CA LEU A 741 -28.61 -46.70 -43.71
C LEU A 741 -29.33 -45.40 -44.07
N GLU A 742 -30.10 -44.86 -43.14
CA GLU A 742 -30.77 -43.56 -43.30
C GLU A 742 -29.79 -42.39 -43.11
N GLN A 743 -28.82 -42.55 -42.20
CA GLN A 743 -27.80 -41.57 -41.86
C GLN A 743 -26.40 -42.18 -41.95
N SER A 744 -25.36 -41.35 -41.94
CA SER A 744 -23.96 -41.82 -41.96
C SER A 744 -23.61 -42.65 -40.72
N ILE A 745 -24.35 -42.47 -39.63
CA ILE A 745 -24.23 -43.24 -38.39
C ILE A 745 -25.62 -43.61 -37.92
N VAL A 746 -25.86 -44.90 -37.68
CA VAL A 746 -27.16 -45.41 -37.22
C VAL A 746 -26.93 -46.50 -36.18
N PHE A 747 -27.60 -46.40 -35.04
CA PHE A 747 -27.63 -47.47 -34.05
C PHE A 747 -28.85 -48.38 -34.27
N ASP A 748 -28.60 -49.67 -34.46
CA ASP A 748 -29.63 -50.70 -34.45
C ASP A 748 -29.77 -51.26 -33.03
N ALA A 749 -30.75 -50.75 -32.30
CA ALA A 749 -31.01 -51.17 -30.93
C ALA A 749 -31.34 -52.67 -30.79
N LYS A 750 -31.89 -53.32 -31.83
CA LYS A 750 -32.24 -54.75 -31.80
C LYS A 750 -31.00 -55.63 -31.91
N ARG A 751 -30.08 -55.27 -32.80
CA ARG A 751 -28.81 -56.00 -33.00
C ARG A 751 -27.70 -55.55 -32.04
N GLY A 752 -27.85 -54.37 -31.43
CA GLY A 752 -26.82 -53.77 -30.56
C GLY A 752 -25.59 -53.30 -31.35
N LEU A 753 -25.79 -52.89 -32.60
CA LEU A 753 -24.73 -52.52 -33.54
C LEU A 753 -24.83 -51.04 -33.90
N LEU A 754 -23.70 -50.34 -33.81
CA LEU A 754 -23.54 -48.97 -34.28
C LEU A 754 -22.90 -48.99 -35.67
N TYR A 755 -23.69 -48.73 -36.70
CA TYR A 755 -23.27 -48.77 -38.10
C TYR A 755 -22.73 -47.43 -38.57
N PHE A 756 -21.72 -47.49 -39.44
CA PHE A 756 -21.12 -46.37 -40.12
C PHE A 756 -21.17 -46.60 -41.63
N GLY A 757 -21.72 -45.65 -42.40
CA GLY A 757 -21.92 -45.83 -43.83
C GLY A 757 -21.67 -44.60 -44.68
N ALA A 758 -21.36 -44.84 -45.96
CA ALA A 758 -21.15 -43.83 -46.99
C ALA A 758 -22.16 -43.97 -48.13
N GLY A 759 -22.38 -42.87 -48.84
CA GLY A 759 -23.25 -42.77 -50.02
C GLY A 759 -24.05 -41.47 -50.04
N GLU A 760 -24.90 -41.34 -51.06
CA GLU A 760 -25.81 -40.20 -51.22
C GLU A 760 -26.96 -40.25 -50.21
N ASP A 761 -27.55 -39.09 -49.91
CA ASP A 761 -28.73 -38.97 -49.04
C ASP A 761 -29.87 -39.89 -49.53
N GLY A 762 -30.30 -40.83 -48.68
CA GLY A 762 -31.32 -41.83 -49.00
C GLY A 762 -30.81 -43.14 -49.61
N ASN A 763 -29.51 -43.28 -49.90
CA ASN A 763 -28.90 -44.51 -50.42
C ASN A 763 -27.50 -44.79 -49.83
N ARG A 764 -27.34 -44.55 -48.52
CA ARG A 764 -26.10 -44.87 -47.80
C ARG A 764 -26.02 -46.37 -47.53
N ARG A 765 -24.82 -46.94 -47.60
CA ARG A 765 -24.56 -48.35 -47.26
C ARG A 765 -23.56 -48.47 -46.13
N ALA A 766 -23.82 -49.39 -45.21
CA ALA A 766 -22.92 -49.72 -44.11
C ALA A 766 -21.56 -50.21 -44.64
N LEU A 767 -20.48 -49.71 -44.04
CA LEU A 767 -19.09 -50.04 -44.36
C LEU A 767 -18.42 -50.79 -43.20
N PHE A 768 -18.66 -50.33 -41.97
CA PHE A 768 -18.24 -51.00 -40.75
C PHE A 768 -19.24 -50.77 -39.60
N ALA A 769 -19.14 -51.55 -38.53
CA ALA A 769 -19.95 -51.42 -37.32
C ALA A 769 -19.17 -51.75 -36.04
N LEU A 770 -19.62 -51.21 -34.91
CA LEU A 770 -19.14 -51.56 -33.55
C LEU A 770 -20.28 -52.17 -32.73
N ASP A 771 -19.96 -53.16 -31.89
CA ASP A 771 -20.90 -53.77 -30.94
C ASP A 771 -20.61 -53.37 -29.48
N ALA A 772 -21.52 -53.74 -28.55
CA ALA A 772 -21.36 -53.47 -27.12
C ALA A 772 -20.20 -54.21 -26.44
N GLY A 773 -19.59 -55.20 -27.11
CA GLY A 773 -18.36 -55.87 -26.69
C GLY A 773 -17.10 -55.19 -27.23
N GLY A 774 -17.23 -54.18 -28.10
CA GLY A 774 -16.11 -53.50 -28.76
C GLY A 774 -15.55 -54.25 -29.96
N ASN A 775 -16.27 -55.22 -30.53
CA ASN A 775 -15.84 -55.86 -31.78
C ASN A 775 -16.04 -54.91 -32.96
N LEU A 776 -15.02 -54.80 -33.81
CA LEU A 776 -15.07 -54.03 -35.06
C LEU A 776 -15.43 -54.98 -36.21
N LEU A 777 -16.60 -54.77 -36.82
CA LEU A 777 -17.08 -55.57 -37.95
C LEU A 777 -16.90 -54.76 -39.24
N THR A 778 -16.13 -55.26 -40.21
CA THR A 778 -15.91 -54.56 -41.49
C THR A 778 -16.43 -55.39 -42.67
N ARG A 779 -16.80 -54.72 -43.76
CA ARG A 779 -17.17 -55.41 -45.01
C ARG A 779 -15.95 -55.92 -45.80
N GLY A 780 -14.85 -55.18 -45.75
CA GLY A 780 -13.57 -55.56 -46.36
C GLY A 780 -12.47 -55.67 -45.32
N GLU A 781 -11.23 -55.49 -45.75
CA GLU A 781 -10.02 -55.62 -44.92
C GLU A 781 -9.73 -54.34 -44.12
N VAL A 782 -8.96 -54.49 -43.05
CA VAL A 782 -8.52 -53.41 -42.18
C VAL A 782 -7.02 -53.18 -42.41
N TRP A 783 -6.62 -51.93 -42.62
CA TRP A 783 -5.25 -51.59 -42.98
C TRP A 783 -4.73 -50.34 -42.26
N GLU A 784 -3.48 -50.41 -41.81
CA GLU A 784 -2.71 -49.30 -41.24
C GLU A 784 -1.84 -48.66 -42.32
N TYR A 785 -1.90 -47.33 -42.49
CA TYR A 785 -1.09 -46.60 -43.46
C TYR A 785 -0.53 -45.30 -42.87
N GLN A 786 0.58 -44.81 -43.43
CA GLN A 786 1.25 -43.61 -42.91
C GLN A 786 0.50 -42.30 -43.21
N HIS A 787 -0.25 -42.19 -44.31
CA HIS A 787 -0.99 -40.97 -44.67
C HIS A 787 -2.27 -41.26 -45.49
N PRO A 788 -3.45 -40.78 -45.06
CA PRO A 788 -4.68 -40.83 -45.86
C PRO A 788 -4.65 -39.76 -46.97
N PRO A 789 -5.52 -39.85 -48.00
CA PRO A 789 -5.60 -38.83 -49.04
C PRO A 789 -5.95 -37.46 -48.46
N ALA A 790 -5.30 -36.40 -48.94
CA ALA A 790 -5.58 -35.03 -48.50
C ALA A 790 -6.97 -34.58 -48.98
N ILE A 791 -7.97 -34.60 -48.09
CA ILE A 791 -9.34 -34.15 -48.36
C ILE A 791 -9.58 -32.81 -47.65
N LYS A 792 -10.27 -31.87 -48.31
CA LYS A 792 -10.59 -30.56 -47.72
C LYS A 792 -11.59 -30.74 -46.55
N PRO A 793 -11.36 -30.12 -45.38
CA PRO A 793 -12.16 -30.40 -44.20
C PRO A 793 -13.51 -29.69 -44.18
N ALA A 794 -14.58 -30.43 -43.86
CA ALA A 794 -15.81 -29.92 -43.30
C ALA A 794 -16.42 -31.00 -42.38
N ASP A 795 -16.61 -30.66 -41.10
CA ASP A 795 -17.20 -31.49 -40.03
C ASP A 795 -16.41 -32.75 -39.57
N TYR A 796 -16.72 -33.25 -38.37
CA TYR A 796 -16.02 -34.37 -37.72
C TYR A 796 -16.17 -35.70 -38.49
N ILE A 797 -17.28 -35.88 -39.19
CA ILE A 797 -17.65 -37.12 -39.89
C ILE A 797 -18.37 -36.74 -41.17
N GLN A 798 -17.84 -37.11 -42.32
CA GLN A 798 -18.43 -36.75 -43.61
C GLN A 798 -18.41 -37.93 -44.59
N SER A 799 -19.56 -38.16 -45.23
CA SER A 799 -19.68 -39.02 -46.40
C SER A 799 -19.39 -38.18 -47.64
N LEU A 800 -18.42 -38.59 -48.45
CA LEU A 800 -17.93 -37.84 -49.61
C LEU A 800 -17.72 -38.78 -50.79
N THR A 801 -17.58 -38.22 -51.99
CA THR A 801 -17.14 -38.97 -53.17
C THR A 801 -15.70 -38.57 -53.50
N PHE A 802 -14.77 -39.52 -53.49
CA PHE A 802 -13.35 -39.33 -53.79
C PHE A 802 -12.93 -40.23 -54.96
N GLU A 803 -12.33 -39.65 -56.00
CA GLU A 803 -11.92 -40.37 -57.24
C GLU A 803 -13.02 -41.26 -57.88
N GLY A 804 -14.30 -40.91 -57.66
CA GLY A 804 -15.45 -41.64 -58.19
C GLY A 804 -16.00 -42.74 -57.27
N GLU A 805 -15.47 -42.89 -56.06
CA GLU A 805 -15.93 -43.84 -55.05
C GLU A 805 -16.50 -43.12 -53.81
N ASP A 806 -17.59 -43.63 -53.25
CA ASP A 806 -18.12 -43.13 -51.98
C ASP A 806 -17.22 -43.55 -50.82
N VAL A 807 -16.85 -42.59 -49.98
CA VAL A 807 -15.97 -42.78 -48.83
C VAL A 807 -16.57 -42.17 -47.56
N LEU A 808 -16.32 -42.79 -46.41
CA LEU A 808 -16.62 -42.23 -45.10
C LEU A 808 -15.31 -41.81 -44.42
N ASN A 809 -15.22 -40.55 -44.01
CA ASN A 809 -14.06 -40.00 -43.32
C ASN A 809 -14.39 -39.59 -41.88
N PHE A 810 -13.45 -39.85 -40.97
CA PHE A 810 -13.48 -39.39 -39.59
C PHE A 810 -12.30 -38.49 -39.31
N SER A 811 -12.57 -37.40 -38.59
CA SER A 811 -11.63 -36.33 -38.30
C SER A 811 -11.80 -35.93 -36.85
N LEU A 812 -10.73 -35.87 -36.05
CA LEU A 812 -10.79 -35.39 -34.65
C LEU A 812 -10.56 -33.87 -34.54
N ASP A 813 -9.85 -33.32 -35.53
CA ASP A 813 -9.69 -31.89 -35.80
C ASP A 813 -10.18 -31.61 -37.22
N LEU A 814 -10.69 -30.42 -37.50
CA LEU A 814 -11.16 -29.97 -38.82
C LEU A 814 -9.97 -29.74 -39.79
N LYS A 815 -8.84 -30.42 -39.61
CA LYS A 815 -7.60 -30.23 -40.40
C LYS A 815 -7.13 -31.49 -41.10
N ALA A 816 -7.40 -32.68 -40.56
CA ALA A 816 -6.94 -33.95 -41.14
C ALA A 816 -7.90 -35.10 -40.80
N SER A 817 -8.30 -35.87 -41.81
CA SER A 817 -8.98 -37.16 -41.62
C SER A 817 -8.00 -38.18 -41.05
N LEU A 818 -8.45 -38.95 -40.06
CA LEU A 818 -7.65 -39.98 -39.39
C LEU A 818 -8.08 -41.39 -39.79
N MET A 819 -9.37 -41.59 -40.13
CA MET A 819 -9.91 -42.85 -40.61
C MET A 819 -10.73 -42.64 -41.88
N THR A 820 -10.50 -43.49 -42.89
CA THR A 820 -11.17 -43.46 -44.20
C THR A 820 -11.65 -44.86 -44.58
N ALA A 821 -12.93 -45.01 -44.89
CA ALA A 821 -13.50 -46.27 -45.37
C ALA A 821 -14.05 -46.11 -46.79
N TYR A 822 -13.67 -47.01 -47.70
CA TYR A 822 -14.09 -46.97 -49.12
C TYR A 822 -15.25 -47.94 -49.38
N ARG A 823 -16.29 -47.47 -50.09
CA ARG A 823 -17.47 -48.29 -50.40
C ARG A 823 -17.19 -49.41 -51.40
N THR A 824 -16.33 -49.25 -52.39
CA THR A 824 -16.10 -50.31 -53.39
C THR A 824 -15.20 -51.42 -52.86
N SER A 825 -14.10 -51.06 -52.19
CA SER A 825 -13.15 -52.03 -51.63
C SER A 825 -13.57 -52.57 -50.26
N GLY A 826 -14.46 -51.85 -49.54
CA GLY A 826 -14.81 -52.17 -48.16
C GLY A 826 -13.65 -51.99 -47.18
N ALA A 827 -12.52 -51.46 -47.65
CA ALA A 827 -11.31 -51.34 -46.86
C ALA A 827 -11.42 -50.19 -45.86
N LEU A 828 -11.18 -50.48 -44.58
CA LEU A 828 -11.04 -49.49 -43.52
C LEU A 828 -9.56 -49.13 -43.39
N ARG A 829 -9.24 -47.86 -43.62
CA ARG A 829 -7.87 -47.35 -43.56
C ARG A 829 -7.73 -46.36 -42.41
N LEU A 830 -6.72 -46.56 -41.59
CA LEU A 830 -6.41 -45.71 -40.44
C LEU A 830 -5.00 -45.13 -40.58
N THR A 831 -4.84 -43.90 -40.12
CA THR A 831 -3.53 -43.27 -39.96
C THR A 831 -2.98 -43.71 -38.61
N GLY A 832 -1.86 -44.42 -38.52
CA GLY A 832 -1.36 -44.95 -37.24
C GLY A 832 -1.72 -46.42 -37.01
N GLU A 833 -1.83 -46.83 -35.75
CA GLU A 833 -1.92 -48.24 -35.33
C GLU A 833 -3.34 -48.65 -34.87
N ILE A 834 -3.65 -49.93 -35.04
CA ILE A 834 -4.88 -50.56 -34.56
C ILE A 834 -4.56 -51.41 -33.34
N ILE A 835 -5.23 -51.10 -32.24
CA ILE A 835 -4.93 -51.70 -30.94
C ILE A 835 -6.14 -52.53 -30.47
N GLU A 836 -6.01 -53.84 -30.58
CA GLU A 836 -6.97 -54.80 -30.01
C GLU A 836 -6.67 -55.00 -28.52
N ASN A 837 -7.45 -54.34 -27.65
CA ASN A 837 -7.28 -54.47 -26.21
C ASN A 837 -8.04 -55.70 -25.70
N LYS A 838 -7.42 -56.88 -25.82
CA LYS A 838 -7.93 -58.12 -25.23
C LYS A 838 -7.88 -58.02 -23.70
N SER A 839 -9.00 -57.60 -23.12
CA SER A 839 -9.22 -57.65 -21.66
C SER A 839 -9.75 -59.00 -21.22
#